data_AF-A0AAU3NN70-F1
#
_entry.id   AF-A0AAU3NN70-F1
#
_cell.length_a   1.000
_cell.length_b   1.000
_cell.length_c   1.000
_cell.angle_alpha   90.00
_cell.angle_beta   90.00
_cell.angle_gamma   90.00
#
_symmetry.space_group_name_H-M   'P 1'
#
loop_
_entity.id
_entity.type
_entity.pdbx_description
1 polymer ?
#
loop_
_entity_poly.entity_id
_entity_poly.type
_entity_poly.pdbx_seq_one_letter_code
_entity_poly.pdbx_strand_id
1 'polypeptide(L)'
;MSREATEPDLDSLLVRHLLSLSVRLAEATTLDDWLAMPPIILDVSDETEALPVEDLFERESGELRMVCHRPYTRLRTVEETLPTSRVRSIATGAAARLAARPEDWDSYTLAGVRPSRLLARRSEEDADIYENRVAVAVLNVMRSHLQQRIAKLRDLSRMVGDVHGLLMSSEESSWRARRELTGLLRNVEDSGRHQAAAEVRLRRLESSLASVEIMLSSPLARAVDHRSVPPRELHPTNLFSSDPHYRRVALLWQACTAIEAVRPGAAEVARRRQQVRIGFERFTALLLLLACKLLKAAPEADQPAPAPGRTTRFRMRGAPLTVTWSRTGEFTLHWRGQRALSVLPVTTDLCAAPDLASVADIRRNRPPAEDDNDLIVHPGLLQPRQNAETDVVQSAYRIGHRDSVAPEHGADVAPLSPLDIFSVSRLVRAIQWATLGADARQYPHTVPMSTGERSVLADCGWLEARPDGVAVVRAARPEELDRLPTLLKGTRGRRGGGRAAQHEAQRLRTVYTAVEDAATKTELLEVCPVCVKTGAQRQTVFEPRADGLFAAACSSCRTRWELRRCVACGHKFPLLDPVGLAVAGAHEPDLDRRVGGSFLAVPCWAASRPGQYICPACSTCGETSRVTSCPRGCSSRAPS
;
A
#
# COMPACT_ATOMS: atom_id res chain seq x y z
N MET A 1 5.61 -22.19 -4.32
CA MET A 1 4.47 -22.18 -3.37
C MET A 1 3.72 -20.89 -3.61
N SER A 2 2.62 -20.94 -4.37
CA SER A 2 1.77 -19.77 -4.61
C SER A 2 1.21 -19.31 -3.27
N ARG A 3 1.60 -18.10 -2.83
CA ARG A 3 0.98 -17.48 -1.65
C ARG A 3 -0.41 -17.03 -2.08
N GLU A 4 -1.45 -17.59 -1.49
CA GLU A 4 -2.83 -17.15 -1.71
C GLU A 4 -3.07 -15.78 -1.08
N ALA A 5 -3.88 -14.96 -1.74
CA ALA A 5 -4.25 -13.64 -1.27
C ALA A 5 -5.02 -13.73 0.04
N THR A 6 -4.39 -13.26 1.11
CA THR A 6 -4.92 -13.35 2.46
C THR A 6 -5.44 -11.98 2.90
N GLU A 7 -6.60 -11.96 3.53
CA GLU A 7 -7.06 -10.77 4.27
C GLU A 7 -6.04 -10.41 5.36
N PRO A 8 -5.92 -9.12 5.72
CA PRO A 8 -5.04 -8.70 6.80
C PRO A 8 -5.41 -9.44 8.08
N ASP A 9 -4.38 -9.82 8.84
CA ASP A 9 -4.58 -10.38 10.17
C ASP A 9 -5.48 -9.44 11.00
N LEU A 10 -6.58 -9.99 11.52
CA LEU A 10 -7.59 -9.23 12.25
C LEU A 10 -6.99 -8.58 13.50
N ASP A 11 -5.93 -9.15 14.06
CA ASP A 11 -5.21 -8.62 15.22
C ASP A 11 -4.07 -7.66 14.87
N SER A 12 -3.84 -7.41 13.57
CA SER A 12 -2.82 -6.48 13.11
C SER A 12 -3.06 -5.03 13.58
N LEU A 13 -1.95 -4.29 13.71
CA LEU A 13 -1.96 -2.85 14.00
C LEU A 13 -2.79 -2.07 12.98
N LEU A 14 -2.64 -2.43 11.69
CA LEU A 14 -3.41 -1.86 10.59
C LEU A 14 -4.91 -1.97 10.85
N VAL A 15 -5.41 -3.16 11.19
CA VAL A 15 -6.85 -3.38 11.42
C VAL A 15 -7.34 -2.59 12.61
N ARG A 16 -6.62 -2.63 13.75
CA ARG A 16 -7.01 -1.87 14.94
C ARG A 16 -7.17 -0.38 14.66
N HIS A 17 -6.25 0.21 13.89
CA HIS A 17 -6.33 1.63 13.56
C HIS A 17 -7.38 1.98 12.52
N LEU A 18 -7.60 1.12 11.53
CA LEU A 18 -8.75 1.29 10.62
C LEU A 18 -10.06 1.33 11.40
N LEU A 19 -10.23 0.46 12.39
CA LEU A 19 -11.43 0.43 13.22
C LEU A 19 -11.54 1.67 14.13
N SER A 20 -10.47 2.06 14.82
CA SER A 20 -10.46 3.27 15.66
C SER A 20 -10.76 4.54 14.85
N LEU A 21 -10.14 4.70 13.67
CA LEU A 21 -10.40 5.81 12.78
C LEU A 21 -11.84 5.79 12.23
N SER A 22 -12.36 4.61 11.88
CA SER A 22 -13.72 4.42 11.40
C SER A 22 -14.78 4.86 12.40
N VAL A 23 -14.54 4.65 13.71
CA VAL A 23 -15.41 5.14 14.78
C VAL A 23 -15.42 6.66 14.82
N ARG A 24 -14.23 7.29 14.85
CA ARG A 24 -14.11 8.76 14.86
C ARG A 24 -14.75 9.41 13.63
N LEU A 25 -14.58 8.81 12.45
CA LEU A 25 -15.22 9.29 11.21
C LEU A 25 -16.74 9.16 11.23
N ALA A 26 -17.29 8.18 11.95
CA ALA A 26 -18.72 7.99 12.09
C ALA A 26 -19.37 9.01 13.03
N GLU A 27 -18.61 9.57 13.98
CA GLU A 27 -19.06 10.61 14.91
C GLU A 27 -19.03 12.02 14.30
N ALA A 28 -18.23 12.22 13.24
CA ALA A 28 -18.12 13.49 12.53
C ALA A 28 -19.44 13.86 11.81
N THR A 29 -19.78 15.15 11.85
CA THR A 29 -21.09 15.64 11.37
C THR A 29 -21.00 16.40 10.05
N THR A 30 -19.87 17.03 9.78
CA THR A 30 -19.62 17.85 8.59
C THR A 30 -18.48 17.31 7.74
N LEU A 31 -18.39 17.79 6.50
CA LEU A 31 -17.22 17.54 5.65
C LEU A 31 -15.93 18.13 6.23
N ASP A 32 -16.02 19.29 6.89
CA ASP A 32 -14.86 19.96 7.47
C ASP A 32 -14.26 19.17 8.62
N ASP A 33 -15.10 18.53 9.45
CA ASP A 33 -14.67 17.58 10.50
C ASP A 33 -13.81 16.46 9.89
N TRP A 34 -14.25 15.89 8.76
CA TRP A 34 -13.50 14.85 8.04
C TRP A 34 -12.17 15.40 7.49
N LEU A 35 -12.19 16.57 6.86
CA LEU A 35 -11.01 17.19 6.25
C LEU A 35 -9.98 17.70 7.27
N ALA A 36 -10.35 17.81 8.54
CA ALA A 36 -9.46 18.13 9.66
C ALA A 36 -8.83 16.88 10.29
N MET A 37 -9.34 15.68 10.01
CA MET A 37 -8.87 14.45 10.65
C MET A 37 -7.53 13.98 10.07
N PRO A 38 -6.52 13.70 10.91
CA PRO A 38 -5.25 13.14 10.44
C PRO A 38 -5.46 11.70 9.95
N PRO A 39 -4.95 11.31 8.77
CA PRO A 39 -5.15 9.97 8.21
C PRO A 39 -4.18 8.93 8.79
N ILE A 40 -3.74 9.11 10.04
CA ILE A 40 -2.73 8.27 10.68
C ILE A 40 -3.10 7.94 12.13
N ILE A 41 -2.24 7.15 12.76
CA ILE A 41 -2.32 6.69 14.14
C ILE A 41 -1.93 7.80 15.10
N LEU A 42 -2.73 8.05 16.14
CA LEU A 42 -2.41 9.01 17.20
C LEU A 42 -1.97 8.32 18.50
N ASP A 43 -2.38 7.07 18.74
CA ASP A 43 -2.14 6.35 20.00
C ASP A 43 -0.81 5.56 19.97
N VAL A 44 0.29 6.24 19.66
CA VAL A 44 1.61 5.60 19.52
C VAL A 44 2.17 5.14 20.88
N SER A 45 1.83 5.85 21.96
CA SER A 45 2.28 5.57 23.33
C SER A 45 1.96 4.15 23.77
N ASP A 46 0.67 3.77 23.74
CA ASP A 46 0.16 2.48 24.19
C ASP A 46 0.86 1.31 23.48
N GLU A 47 1.21 1.50 22.21
CA GLU A 47 1.87 0.48 21.42
C GLU A 47 3.35 0.30 21.77
N THR A 48 4.01 1.32 22.32
CA THR A 48 5.41 1.26 22.76
C THR A 48 5.59 0.71 24.18
N GLU A 49 4.50 0.59 24.94
CA GLU A 49 4.53 0.04 26.29
C GLU A 49 4.83 -1.47 26.30
N ALA A 50 5.46 -1.92 27.38
CA ALA A 50 5.75 -3.32 27.60
C ALA A 50 4.48 -4.06 28.03
N LEU A 51 4.16 -5.15 27.34
CA LEU A 51 3.06 -6.01 27.75
C LEU A 51 3.44 -6.81 29.00
N PRO A 52 2.48 -7.15 29.88
CA PRO A 52 2.78 -7.85 31.14
C PRO A 52 3.59 -9.14 30.98
N VAL A 53 3.33 -9.91 29.91
CA VAL A 53 4.06 -11.14 29.59
C VAL A 53 5.50 -10.88 29.14
N GLU A 54 5.75 -9.77 28.45
CA GLU A 54 7.08 -9.39 27.98
C GLU A 54 7.95 -8.95 29.15
N ASP A 55 7.40 -8.13 30.05
CA ASP A 55 8.05 -7.72 31.29
C ASP A 55 8.35 -8.92 32.21
N LEU A 56 7.41 -9.85 32.33
CA LEU A 56 7.64 -11.09 33.08
C LEU A 56 8.75 -11.91 32.44
N PHE A 57 8.77 -12.04 31.12
CA PHE A 57 9.83 -12.75 30.41
C PHE A 57 11.19 -12.08 30.60
N GLU A 58 11.28 -10.75 30.49
CA GLU A 58 12.53 -10.00 30.73
C GLU A 58 13.08 -10.27 32.14
N ARG A 59 12.20 -10.32 33.15
CA ARG A 59 12.60 -10.62 34.54
C ARG A 59 13.01 -12.07 34.77
N GLU A 60 12.27 -13.03 34.21
CA GLU A 60 12.38 -14.45 34.59
C GLU A 60 13.17 -15.30 33.56
N SER A 61 13.59 -14.72 32.42
CA SER A 61 14.28 -15.44 31.34
C SER A 61 15.61 -16.09 31.77
N GLY A 62 16.27 -15.57 32.80
CA GLY A 62 17.47 -16.17 33.39
C GLY A 62 17.20 -17.54 34.00
N GLU A 63 16.07 -17.68 34.69
CA GLU A 63 15.64 -18.92 35.34
C GLU A 63 15.22 -19.96 34.30
N LEU A 64 14.49 -19.54 33.26
CA LEU A 64 14.16 -20.39 32.12
C LEU A 64 15.43 -20.87 31.39
N ARG A 65 16.44 -20.00 31.25
CA ARG A 65 17.73 -20.35 30.64
C ARG A 65 18.46 -21.44 31.42
N MET A 66 18.39 -21.42 32.76
CA MET A 66 18.96 -22.47 33.61
C MET A 66 18.31 -23.83 33.33
N VAL A 67 16.97 -23.88 33.24
CA VAL A 67 16.22 -25.09 32.88
C VAL A 67 16.60 -25.60 31.49
N CYS A 68 16.79 -24.69 30.51
CA CYS A 68 17.15 -25.07 29.15
C CYS A 68 18.55 -25.70 29.03
N HIS A 69 19.52 -25.21 29.80
CA HIS A 69 20.90 -25.74 29.77
C HIS A 69 21.13 -26.94 30.69
N ARG A 70 20.41 -27.01 31.80
CA ARG A 70 20.52 -28.07 32.80
C ARG A 70 19.10 -28.56 33.17
N PRO A 71 18.42 -29.25 32.24
CA PRO A 71 17.07 -29.72 32.50
C PRO A 71 17.07 -30.82 33.55
N TYR A 72 16.02 -30.87 34.34
CA TYR A 72 15.76 -32.01 35.21
C TYR A 72 15.52 -33.26 34.35
N THR A 73 16.22 -34.35 34.66
CA THR A 73 16.05 -35.64 34.01
C THR A 73 15.44 -36.63 35.00
N ARG A 74 14.55 -37.50 34.52
CA ARG A 74 14.04 -38.64 35.28
C ARG A 74 14.71 -39.90 34.77
N LEU A 75 14.95 -40.86 35.66
CA LEU A 75 15.44 -42.17 35.24
C LEU A 75 14.29 -42.97 34.64
N ARG A 76 14.40 -43.27 33.34
CA ARG A 76 13.48 -44.16 32.64
C ARG A 76 14.12 -45.53 32.46
N THR A 77 13.31 -46.54 32.66
CA THR A 77 13.72 -47.93 32.42
C THR A 77 13.42 -48.30 30.98
N VAL A 78 14.45 -48.72 30.24
CA VAL A 78 14.33 -49.22 28.87
C VAL A 78 14.78 -50.68 28.84
N GLU A 79 14.02 -51.52 28.13
CA GLU A 79 14.37 -52.92 27.90
C GLU A 79 15.07 -53.05 26.54
N GLU A 80 16.29 -53.58 26.53
CA GLU A 80 17.11 -53.76 25.32
C GLU A 80 17.69 -55.18 25.29
N THR A 81 17.83 -55.77 24.10
CA THR A 81 18.40 -57.12 23.94
C THR A 81 19.92 -57.05 23.77
N LEU A 82 20.66 -57.40 24.82
CA LEU A 82 22.13 -57.34 24.87
C LEU A 82 22.74 -58.74 24.88
N PRO A 83 23.98 -58.93 24.38
CA PRO A 83 24.71 -60.17 24.60
C PRO A 83 24.77 -60.52 26.08
N THR A 84 24.60 -61.79 26.43
CA THR A 84 24.50 -62.25 27.84
C THR A 84 25.66 -61.74 28.71
N SER A 85 26.87 -61.60 28.14
CA SER A 85 28.06 -61.06 28.82
C SER A 85 27.98 -59.59 29.23
N ARG A 86 27.07 -58.80 28.64
CA ARG A 86 26.89 -57.36 28.90
C ARG A 86 25.66 -57.03 29.76
N VAL A 87 24.88 -58.05 30.14
CA VAL A 87 23.64 -57.88 30.89
C VAL A 87 23.96 -57.62 32.37
N ARG A 88 23.58 -56.45 32.88
CA ARG A 88 23.73 -56.10 34.30
C ARG A 88 22.45 -56.32 35.13
N SER A 89 21.28 -56.18 34.52
CA SER A 89 19.97 -56.40 35.15
C SER A 89 19.05 -57.05 34.13
N ILE A 90 18.36 -58.13 34.52
CA ILE A 90 17.48 -58.91 33.66
C ILE A 90 16.08 -58.29 33.69
N ALA A 91 15.45 -58.13 32.52
CA ALA A 91 14.07 -57.65 32.42
C ALA A 91 13.07 -58.74 32.85
N THR A 92 11.91 -58.34 33.41
CA THR A 92 10.90 -59.29 33.90
C THR A 92 10.37 -60.20 32.78
N GLY A 93 10.30 -59.69 31.54
CA GLY A 93 9.88 -60.45 30.36
C GLY A 93 10.98 -61.30 29.69
N ALA A 94 12.21 -61.33 30.23
CA ALA A 94 13.35 -61.94 29.55
C ALA A 94 13.16 -63.44 29.28
N ALA A 95 12.62 -64.19 30.23
CA ALA A 95 12.37 -65.63 30.07
C ALA A 95 11.30 -65.90 29.01
N ALA A 96 10.22 -65.13 28.99
CA ALA A 96 9.13 -65.26 28.01
C ALA A 96 9.61 -64.93 26.60
N ARG A 97 10.42 -63.86 26.44
CA ARG A 97 11.02 -63.52 25.15
C ARG A 97 12.00 -64.60 24.68
N LEU A 98 12.86 -65.08 25.58
CA LEU A 98 13.83 -66.13 25.25
C LEU A 98 13.11 -67.41 24.79
N ALA A 99 12.01 -67.79 25.43
CA ALA A 99 11.20 -68.92 24.99
C ALA A 99 10.56 -68.71 23.60
N ALA A 100 10.16 -67.47 23.28
CA ALA A 100 9.51 -67.13 22.02
C ALA A 100 10.48 -66.91 20.83
N ARG A 101 11.78 -66.71 21.09
CA ARG A 101 12.79 -66.34 20.09
C ARG A 101 14.03 -67.24 20.15
N PRO A 102 14.05 -68.36 19.41
CA PRO A 102 15.19 -69.28 19.36
C PRO A 102 16.47 -68.64 18.80
N GLU A 103 16.35 -67.55 18.04
CA GLU A 103 17.46 -66.74 17.52
C GLU A 103 18.34 -66.10 18.62
N ASP A 104 17.81 -65.92 19.84
CA ASP A 104 18.54 -65.38 20.99
C ASP A 104 19.27 -66.49 21.78
N TRP A 105 19.27 -67.74 21.28
CA TRP A 105 19.90 -68.90 21.92
C TRP A 105 21.35 -69.05 21.43
N ASP A 106 22.24 -69.51 22.31
CA ASP A 106 23.61 -69.90 22.00
C ASP A 106 23.70 -71.42 21.80
N SER A 107 23.07 -72.17 22.70
CA SER A 107 23.02 -73.64 22.66
C SER A 107 21.83 -74.17 23.45
N TYR A 108 21.28 -75.33 23.04
CA TYR A 108 20.26 -76.06 23.80
C TYR A 108 20.91 -77.24 24.54
N THR A 109 20.63 -77.38 25.84
CA THR A 109 21.10 -78.49 26.67
C THR A 109 19.92 -79.19 27.34
N LEU A 110 20.12 -80.41 27.85
CA LEU A 110 19.10 -81.16 28.58
C LEU A 110 18.59 -80.42 29.83
N ALA A 111 19.35 -79.46 30.36
CA ALA A 111 19.00 -78.63 31.52
C ALA A 111 18.30 -77.31 31.13
N GLY A 112 18.19 -76.98 29.83
CA GLY A 112 17.56 -75.77 29.33
C GLY A 112 18.37 -75.05 28.24
N VAL A 113 17.89 -73.87 27.88
CA VAL A 113 18.48 -73.00 26.84
C VAL A 113 19.57 -72.13 27.45
N ARG A 114 20.75 -72.11 26.83
CA ARG A 114 21.80 -71.13 27.11
C ARG A 114 21.59 -69.92 26.18
N PRO A 115 21.31 -68.72 26.70
CA PRO A 115 21.07 -67.55 25.87
C PRO A 115 22.37 -66.92 25.35
N SER A 116 22.42 -66.58 24.06
CA SER A 116 23.48 -65.74 23.48
C SER A 116 23.19 -64.26 23.73
N ARG A 117 21.90 -63.89 23.73
CA ARG A 117 21.40 -62.55 24.05
C ARG A 117 20.23 -62.65 25.04
N LEU A 118 20.09 -61.63 25.89
CA LEU A 118 19.00 -61.54 26.86
C LEU A 118 18.40 -60.15 26.86
N LEU A 119 17.10 -60.08 27.16
CA LEU A 119 16.41 -58.84 27.43
C LEU A 119 16.92 -58.27 28.77
N ALA A 120 17.71 -57.21 28.66
CA ALA A 120 18.28 -56.50 29.78
C ALA A 120 17.47 -55.25 30.08
N ARG A 121 17.48 -54.87 31.35
CA ARG A 121 16.88 -53.63 31.84
C ARG A 121 17.98 -52.59 32.03
N ARG A 122 17.90 -51.47 31.31
CA ARG A 122 18.83 -50.34 31.42
C ARG A 122 18.10 -49.11 31.94
N SER A 123 18.74 -48.40 32.86
CA SER A 123 18.28 -47.08 33.29
C SER A 123 18.93 -46.03 32.40
N GLU A 124 18.12 -45.18 31.77
CA GLU A 124 18.56 -44.05 30.95
C GLU A 124 17.98 -42.76 31.53
N GLU A 125 18.70 -41.66 31.35
CA GLU A 125 18.21 -40.33 31.72
C GLU A 125 17.23 -39.85 30.64
N ASP A 126 16.02 -39.52 31.08
CA ASP A 126 14.93 -39.03 30.23
C ASP A 126 14.64 -37.57 30.58
N ALA A 127 14.94 -36.69 29.62
CA ALA A 127 14.64 -35.26 29.72
C ALA A 127 13.25 -34.93 29.15
N ASP A 128 12.55 -35.87 28.49
CA ASP A 128 11.26 -35.62 27.84
C ASP A 128 10.07 -35.73 28.81
N ILE A 129 10.20 -35.03 29.94
CA ILE A 129 9.17 -34.94 30.99
C ILE A 129 8.19 -33.81 30.70
N TYR A 130 7.02 -33.89 31.32
CA TYR A 130 5.94 -32.91 31.21
C TYR A 130 6.43 -31.46 31.42
N GLU A 131 7.20 -31.22 32.48
CA GLU A 131 7.63 -29.88 32.86
C GLU A 131 8.62 -29.28 31.85
N ASN A 132 9.46 -30.13 31.25
CA ASN A 132 10.39 -29.74 30.21
C ASN A 132 9.68 -29.43 28.89
N ARG A 133 8.63 -30.18 28.56
CA ARG A 133 7.72 -29.84 27.44
C ARG A 133 7.07 -28.48 27.62
N VAL A 134 6.62 -28.16 28.84
CA VAL A 134 6.07 -26.84 29.15
C VAL A 134 7.13 -25.74 28.97
N ALA A 135 8.37 -25.95 29.45
CA ALA A 135 9.46 -24.99 29.26
C ALA A 135 9.74 -24.69 27.77
N VAL A 136 9.78 -25.72 26.92
CA VAL A 136 9.95 -25.56 25.47
C VAL A 136 8.72 -24.92 24.81
N ALA A 137 7.52 -25.23 25.29
CA ALA A 137 6.29 -24.59 24.80
C ALA A 137 6.27 -23.09 25.10
N VAL A 138 6.68 -22.65 26.30
CA VAL A 138 6.88 -21.24 26.63
C VAL A 138 7.79 -20.56 25.60
N LEU A 139 8.93 -21.17 25.26
CA LEU A 139 9.85 -20.62 24.26
C LEU A 139 9.21 -20.49 22.87
N ASN A 140 8.41 -21.47 22.46
CA ASN A 140 7.73 -21.43 21.16
C ASN A 140 6.66 -20.32 21.10
N VAL A 141 5.84 -20.20 22.14
CA VAL A 141 4.82 -19.14 22.24
C VAL A 141 5.49 -17.78 22.28
N MET A 142 6.51 -17.60 23.12
CA MET A 142 7.28 -16.35 23.21
C MET A 142 7.98 -16.01 21.90
N ARG A 143 8.57 -16.98 21.18
CA ARG A 143 9.17 -16.73 19.86
C ARG A 143 8.13 -16.15 18.89
N SER A 144 6.96 -16.78 18.79
CA SER A 144 5.88 -16.31 17.91
C SER A 144 5.41 -14.91 18.30
N HIS A 145 5.14 -14.70 19.60
CA HIS A 145 4.70 -13.41 20.15
C HIS A 145 5.72 -12.30 19.87
N LEU A 146 7.01 -12.53 20.18
CA LEU A 146 8.08 -11.55 19.98
C LEU A 146 8.27 -11.23 18.51
N GLN A 147 8.25 -12.22 17.61
CA GLN A 147 8.34 -11.99 16.17
C GLN A 147 7.19 -11.10 15.65
N GLN A 148 5.95 -11.37 16.08
CA GLN A 148 4.78 -10.56 15.73
C GLN A 148 4.90 -9.14 16.28
N ARG A 149 5.29 -8.99 17.56
CA ARG A 149 5.44 -7.69 18.22
C ARG A 149 6.57 -6.85 17.59
N ILE A 150 7.70 -7.47 17.22
CA ILE A 150 8.81 -6.80 16.55
C ILE A 150 8.38 -6.29 15.17
N ALA A 151 7.69 -7.12 14.37
CA ALA A 151 7.18 -6.69 13.06
C ALA A 151 6.25 -5.47 13.21
N LYS A 152 5.33 -5.54 14.17
CA LYS A 152 4.39 -4.46 14.51
C LYS A 152 5.12 -3.15 14.88
N LEU A 153 6.11 -3.21 15.77
CA LEU A 153 6.85 -2.02 16.21
C LEU A 153 7.77 -1.45 15.11
N ARG A 154 8.30 -2.29 14.21
CA ARG A 154 9.09 -1.82 13.05
C ARG A 154 8.25 -0.95 12.12
N ASP A 155 7.03 -1.37 11.82
CA ASP A 155 6.13 -0.59 10.96
C ASP A 155 5.71 0.72 11.64
N LEU A 156 5.39 0.69 12.93
CA LEU A 156 5.07 1.89 13.71
C LEU A 156 6.25 2.87 13.78
N SER A 157 7.45 2.38 14.13
CA SER A 157 8.67 3.19 14.22
C SER A 157 9.00 3.86 12.89
N ARG A 158 8.83 3.15 11.76
CA ARG A 158 9.02 3.73 10.43
C ARG A 158 8.01 4.83 10.14
N MET A 159 6.73 4.60 10.39
CA MET A 159 5.67 5.60 10.18
C MET A 159 5.95 6.88 10.98
N VAL A 160 6.28 6.73 12.27
CA VAL A 160 6.60 7.86 13.14
C VAL A 160 7.87 8.57 12.69
N GLY A 161 8.88 7.82 12.24
CA GLY A 161 10.09 8.38 11.64
C GLY A 161 9.82 9.16 10.34
N ASP A 162 8.91 8.68 9.49
CA ASP A 162 8.49 9.40 8.29
C ASP A 162 7.74 10.69 8.63
N VAL A 163 6.85 10.66 9.66
CA VAL A 163 6.19 11.87 10.18
C VAL A 163 7.21 12.85 10.73
N HIS A 164 8.12 12.39 11.59
CA HIS A 164 9.16 13.22 12.18
C HIS A 164 10.05 13.85 11.10
N GLY A 165 10.52 13.05 10.14
CA GLY A 165 11.30 13.53 9.01
C GLY A 165 10.54 14.56 8.16
N LEU A 166 9.24 14.36 7.94
CA LEU A 166 8.40 15.32 7.22
C LEU A 166 8.23 16.64 7.98
N LEU A 167 8.08 16.58 9.32
CA LEU A 167 7.94 17.77 10.17
C LEU A 167 9.26 18.55 10.32
N MET A 168 10.40 17.86 10.36
CA MET A 168 11.73 18.46 10.59
C MET A 168 12.47 18.87 9.31
N SER A 169 12.08 18.35 8.15
CA SER A 169 12.70 18.69 6.87
C SER A 169 12.55 20.19 6.54
N SER A 170 13.66 20.91 6.46
CA SER A 170 13.73 22.30 5.99
C SER A 170 13.83 22.45 4.46
N GLU A 171 13.89 21.35 3.71
CA GLU A 171 14.20 21.37 2.28
C GLU A 171 13.17 22.15 1.42
N GLU A 172 13.67 23.14 0.69
CA GLU A 172 12.89 24.11 -0.10
C GLU A 172 12.21 23.54 -1.36
N SER A 173 12.54 22.31 -1.79
CA SER A 173 12.21 21.81 -3.14
C SER A 173 10.87 21.09 -3.27
N SER A 174 10.21 20.69 -2.17
CA SER A 174 8.87 20.08 -2.23
C SER A 174 7.91 20.63 -1.17
N TRP A 175 8.12 21.87 -0.76
CA TRP A 175 7.52 22.42 0.46
C TRP A 175 5.99 22.49 0.47
N ARG A 176 5.25 22.45 -0.65
CA ARG A 176 3.79 22.74 -0.65
C ARG A 176 2.88 21.54 -0.36
N ALA A 177 3.00 20.45 -1.12
CA ALA A 177 2.27 19.22 -0.82
C ALA A 177 2.71 18.64 0.53
N ARG A 178 4.01 18.77 0.84
CA ARG A 178 4.54 18.48 2.19
C ARG A 178 3.94 19.43 3.23
N ARG A 179 3.92 20.75 3.07
CA ARG A 179 3.36 21.71 4.07
C ARG A 179 1.89 21.50 4.39
N GLU A 180 1.06 21.17 3.41
CA GLU A 180 -0.36 20.87 3.68
C GLU A 180 -0.51 19.56 4.44
N LEU A 181 0.25 18.52 4.06
CA LEU A 181 0.31 17.26 4.81
C LEU A 181 0.90 17.46 6.22
N THR A 182 1.98 18.24 6.38
CA THR A 182 2.52 18.72 7.65
C THR A 182 1.46 19.48 8.44
N GLY A 183 0.60 20.26 7.77
CA GLY A 183 -0.54 20.94 8.40
C GLY A 183 -1.53 19.97 9.05
N LEU A 184 -1.88 18.90 8.34
CA LEU A 184 -2.74 17.82 8.85
C LEU A 184 -2.08 17.02 9.98
N LEU A 185 -0.75 16.88 9.94
CA LEU A 185 0.03 16.08 10.90
C LEU A 185 0.61 16.91 12.05
N ARG A 186 0.38 18.23 12.08
CA ARG A 186 0.98 19.16 13.05
C ARG A 186 0.60 18.84 14.49
N ASN A 187 -0.59 18.27 14.68
CA ASN A 187 -1.12 17.91 15.99
C ASN A 187 -0.66 16.52 16.45
N VAL A 188 0.23 15.87 15.69
CA VAL A 188 0.93 14.65 16.13
C VAL A 188 2.11 15.12 16.98
N GLU A 189 1.78 15.61 18.18
CA GLU A 189 2.77 16.05 19.16
C GLU A 189 3.71 14.89 19.51
N ASP A 190 4.96 15.21 19.85
CA ASP A 190 5.92 14.25 20.38
C ASP A 190 6.35 13.10 19.47
N SER A 191 6.15 13.20 18.16
CA SER A 191 6.64 12.20 17.17
C SER A 191 8.10 11.76 17.41
N GLY A 192 9.00 12.69 17.77
CA GLY A 192 10.39 12.36 18.12
C GLY A 192 10.52 11.52 19.40
N ARG A 193 9.73 11.81 20.45
CA ARG A 193 9.71 10.99 21.69
C ARG A 193 9.14 9.61 21.41
N HIS A 194 8.06 9.53 20.63
CA HIS A 194 7.45 8.28 20.22
C HIS A 194 8.40 7.42 19.38
N GLN A 195 9.15 8.02 18.46
CA GLN A 195 10.17 7.31 17.68
C GLN A 195 11.23 6.72 18.61
N ALA A 196 11.79 7.53 19.51
CA ALA A 196 12.81 7.07 20.45
C ALA A 196 12.29 5.95 21.37
N ALA A 197 11.04 6.06 21.86
CA ALA A 197 10.40 5.03 22.68
C ALA A 197 10.21 3.71 21.90
N ALA A 198 9.72 3.78 20.66
CA ALA A 198 9.56 2.62 19.79
C ALA A 198 10.90 1.91 19.51
N GLU A 199 11.96 2.67 19.21
CA GLU A 199 13.30 2.13 18.97
C GLU A 199 13.90 1.47 20.22
N VAL A 200 13.74 2.08 21.40
CA VAL A 200 14.17 1.48 22.68
C VAL A 200 13.44 0.16 22.93
N ARG A 201 12.11 0.13 22.76
CA ARG A 201 11.32 -1.09 22.97
C ARG A 201 11.70 -2.18 21.97
N LEU A 202 11.86 -1.82 20.71
CA LEU A 202 12.27 -2.74 19.64
C LEU A 202 13.61 -3.42 19.97
N ARG A 203 14.62 -2.66 20.44
CA ARG A 203 15.91 -3.24 20.87
C ARG A 203 15.74 -4.26 22.01
N ARG A 204 14.86 -3.98 22.99
CA ARG A 204 14.60 -4.93 24.10
C ARG A 204 13.94 -6.21 23.59
N LEU A 205 12.94 -6.10 22.73
CA LEU A 205 12.27 -7.27 22.15
C LEU A 205 13.20 -8.11 21.28
N GLU A 206 14.06 -7.48 20.48
CA GLU A 206 15.08 -8.18 19.67
C GLU A 206 16.08 -8.93 20.55
N SER A 207 16.51 -8.34 21.67
CA SER A 207 17.36 -9.02 22.67
C SER A 207 16.65 -10.21 23.33
N SER A 208 15.36 -10.07 23.65
CA SER A 208 14.54 -11.16 24.18
C SER A 208 14.36 -12.28 23.16
N LEU A 209 14.12 -11.94 21.88
CA LEU A 209 14.00 -12.92 20.80
C LEU A 209 15.32 -13.67 20.59
N ALA A 210 16.45 -12.97 20.55
CA ALA A 210 17.77 -13.60 20.47
C ALA A 210 18.02 -14.56 21.65
N SER A 211 17.59 -14.18 22.87
CA SER A 211 17.67 -15.06 24.04
C SER A 211 16.80 -16.31 23.89
N VAL A 212 15.58 -16.18 23.34
CA VAL A 212 14.71 -17.32 23.03
C VAL A 212 15.34 -18.23 21.98
N GLU A 213 15.91 -17.68 20.90
CA GLU A 213 16.56 -18.45 19.84
C GLU A 213 17.77 -19.25 20.38
N ILE A 214 18.57 -18.64 21.26
CA ILE A 214 19.65 -19.33 21.97
C ILE A 214 19.09 -20.48 22.82
N MET A 215 18.04 -20.26 23.61
CA MET A 215 17.42 -21.30 24.44
C MET A 215 16.78 -22.42 23.62
N LEU A 216 16.24 -22.13 22.44
CA LEU A 216 15.71 -23.14 21.51
C LEU A 216 16.82 -23.98 20.86
N SER A 217 18.08 -23.55 20.93
CA SER A 217 19.24 -24.34 20.50
C SER A 217 19.86 -25.20 21.62
N SER A 218 19.30 -25.12 22.84
CA SER A 218 19.82 -25.76 24.05
C SER A 218 19.66 -27.29 24.06
N PRO A 219 20.36 -28.02 24.97
CA PRO A 219 20.19 -29.47 25.13
C PRO A 219 18.73 -29.87 25.39
N LEU A 220 18.01 -29.10 26.20
CA LEU A 220 16.60 -29.38 26.51
C LEU A 220 15.72 -29.40 25.26
N ALA A 221 15.85 -28.39 24.41
CA ALA A 221 15.06 -28.27 23.20
C ALA A 221 15.28 -29.44 22.23
N ARG A 222 16.48 -30.04 22.21
CA ARG A 222 16.78 -31.21 21.37
C ARG A 222 16.27 -32.53 21.97
N ALA A 223 16.11 -32.59 23.28
CA ALA A 223 15.79 -33.82 24.01
C ALA A 223 14.28 -34.07 24.17
N VAL A 224 13.45 -33.05 23.95
CA VAL A 224 12.00 -33.08 24.19
C VAL A 224 11.22 -33.36 22.90
N ASP A 225 10.11 -34.11 22.99
CA ASP A 225 9.20 -34.30 21.87
C ASP A 225 8.35 -33.04 21.61
N HIS A 226 8.56 -32.41 20.44
CA HIS A 226 7.81 -31.21 20.02
C HIS A 226 6.38 -31.49 19.54
N ARG A 227 5.99 -32.75 19.31
CA ARG A 227 4.65 -33.10 18.85
C ARG A 227 3.62 -33.13 19.98
N SER A 228 4.09 -33.35 21.20
CA SER A 228 3.27 -33.42 22.40
C SER A 228 2.98 -32.03 22.95
N VAL A 229 1.86 -31.43 22.55
CA VAL A 229 1.43 -30.10 23.03
C VAL A 229 1.00 -30.19 24.51
N PRO A 230 1.57 -29.38 25.41
CA PRO A 230 1.15 -29.37 26.81
C PRO A 230 -0.30 -28.85 26.94
N PRO A 231 -1.05 -29.31 27.95
CA PRO A 231 -2.38 -28.82 28.26
C PRO A 231 -2.32 -27.33 28.64
N ARG A 232 -3.38 -26.59 28.29
CA ARG A 232 -3.51 -25.17 28.62
C ARG A 232 -3.50 -24.93 30.13
N GLU A 233 -4.23 -25.73 30.88
CA GLU A 233 -4.19 -25.73 32.33
C GLU A 233 -2.99 -26.55 32.82
N LEU A 234 -2.16 -25.91 33.65
CA LEU A 234 -0.98 -26.53 34.23
C LEU A 234 -1.40 -27.53 35.31
N HIS A 235 -0.96 -28.78 35.18
CA HIS A 235 -1.06 -29.73 36.28
C HIS A 235 -0.02 -29.38 37.36
N PRO A 236 -0.40 -29.22 38.63
CA PRO A 236 0.55 -28.92 39.69
C PRO A 236 1.41 -30.15 39.93
N THR A 237 2.72 -30.04 39.64
CA THR A 237 3.70 -31.09 39.93
C THR A 237 4.66 -30.64 41.01
N ASN A 238 5.34 -31.59 41.67
CA ASN A 238 6.35 -31.27 42.68
C ASN A 238 7.47 -30.38 42.13
N LEU A 239 7.82 -30.53 40.86
CA LEU A 239 8.85 -29.72 40.23
C LEU A 239 8.39 -28.27 40.06
N PHE A 240 7.15 -28.02 39.63
CA PHE A 240 6.61 -26.66 39.56
C PHE A 240 6.36 -26.02 40.92
N SER A 241 6.09 -26.82 41.96
CA SER A 241 5.82 -26.32 43.30
C SER A 241 7.10 -26.04 44.11
N SER A 242 8.12 -26.89 43.99
CA SER A 242 9.27 -26.91 44.91
C SER A 242 10.58 -26.45 44.29
N ASP A 243 10.78 -26.62 42.98
CA ASP A 243 12.02 -26.18 42.33
C ASP A 243 11.95 -24.68 41.98
N PRO A 244 12.96 -23.88 42.37
CA PRO A 244 12.93 -22.43 42.17
C PRO A 244 12.87 -22.03 40.70
N HIS A 245 13.54 -22.78 39.81
CA HIS A 245 13.60 -22.49 38.38
C HIS A 245 12.29 -22.88 37.69
N TYR A 246 11.81 -24.10 37.93
CA TYR A 246 10.55 -24.57 37.32
C TYR A 246 9.33 -23.81 37.79
N ARG A 247 9.32 -23.32 39.05
CA ARG A 247 8.26 -22.41 39.51
C ARG A 247 8.15 -21.16 38.65
N ARG A 248 9.27 -20.60 38.15
CA ARG A 248 9.26 -19.46 37.24
C ARG A 248 8.79 -19.84 35.83
N VAL A 249 9.13 -21.04 35.37
CA VAL A 249 8.58 -21.59 34.12
C VAL A 249 7.05 -21.69 34.18
N ALA A 250 6.50 -22.14 35.31
CA ALA A 250 5.05 -22.21 35.52
C ALA A 250 4.38 -20.83 35.43
N LEU A 251 4.98 -19.79 36.04
CA LEU A 251 4.49 -18.41 35.94
C LEU A 251 4.51 -17.89 34.50
N LEU A 252 5.59 -18.17 33.76
CA LEU A 252 5.70 -17.78 32.35
C LEU A 252 4.66 -18.48 31.47
N TRP A 253 4.39 -19.76 31.71
CA TRP A 253 3.34 -20.49 30.98
C TRP A 253 1.96 -19.90 31.23
N GLN A 254 1.62 -19.56 32.48
CA GLN A 254 0.34 -18.91 32.80
C GLN A 254 0.18 -17.55 32.09
N ALA A 255 1.27 -16.78 31.96
CA ALA A 255 1.23 -15.54 31.19
C ALA A 255 1.09 -15.81 29.67
N CYS A 256 1.72 -16.87 29.15
CA CYS A 256 1.61 -17.28 27.75
C CYS A 256 0.21 -17.76 27.38
N THR A 257 -0.48 -18.50 28.26
CA THR A 257 -1.83 -18.99 27.99
C THR A 257 -2.85 -17.85 27.89
N ALA A 258 -2.62 -16.73 28.57
CA ALA A 258 -3.41 -15.51 28.40
C ALA A 258 -3.29 -14.91 26.99
N ILE A 259 -2.14 -15.07 26.31
CA ILE A 259 -1.96 -14.67 24.90
C ILE A 259 -2.80 -15.57 23.99
N GLU A 260 -2.82 -16.88 24.23
CA GLU A 260 -3.48 -17.86 23.36
C GLU A 260 -5.00 -18.02 23.60
N ALA A 261 -5.55 -17.45 24.67
CA ALA A 261 -6.90 -17.74 25.15
C ALA A 261 -8.04 -17.31 24.19
N VAL A 262 -7.79 -16.41 23.23
CA VAL A 262 -8.86 -15.80 22.43
C VAL A 262 -8.77 -16.25 20.97
N ARG A 263 -9.29 -17.44 20.66
CA ARG A 263 -9.63 -17.77 19.26
C ARG A 263 -11.11 -17.42 19.03
N PRO A 264 -11.42 -16.38 18.24
CA PRO A 264 -12.80 -16.00 17.98
C PRO A 264 -13.55 -17.10 17.22
N GLY A 265 -14.81 -17.33 17.57
CA GLY A 265 -15.70 -18.23 16.81
C GLY A 265 -15.97 -17.70 15.39
N ALA A 266 -16.42 -18.57 14.48
CA ALA A 266 -16.61 -18.22 13.07
C ALA A 266 -17.53 -17.00 12.84
N ALA A 267 -18.60 -16.86 13.63
CA ALA A 267 -19.51 -15.71 13.54
C ALA A 267 -18.83 -14.39 14.00
N GLU A 268 -17.96 -14.45 15.00
CA GLU A 268 -17.19 -13.29 15.47
C GLU A 268 -16.15 -12.87 14.42
N VAL A 269 -15.47 -13.85 13.81
CA VAL A 269 -14.55 -13.61 12.69
C VAL A 269 -15.27 -12.92 11.53
N ALA A 270 -16.45 -13.42 11.14
CA ALA A 270 -17.25 -12.81 10.06
C ALA A 270 -17.68 -11.37 10.38
N ARG A 271 -18.13 -11.12 11.62
CA ARG A 271 -18.48 -9.76 12.07
C ARG A 271 -17.28 -8.82 12.03
N ARG A 272 -16.12 -9.28 12.51
CA ARG A 272 -14.88 -8.51 12.52
C ARG A 272 -14.42 -8.18 11.10
N ARG A 273 -14.48 -9.13 10.17
CA ARG A 273 -14.22 -8.89 8.74
C ARG A 273 -15.13 -7.82 8.13
N GLN A 274 -16.43 -7.85 8.45
CA GLN A 274 -17.37 -6.82 8.00
C GLN A 274 -17.01 -5.44 8.56
N GLN A 275 -16.58 -5.36 9.83
CA GLN A 275 -16.11 -4.10 10.42
C GLN A 275 -14.83 -3.59 9.73
N VAL A 276 -13.89 -4.48 9.42
CA VAL A 276 -12.67 -4.12 8.66
C VAL A 276 -13.02 -3.57 7.29
N ARG A 277 -13.94 -4.21 6.57
CA ARG A 277 -14.42 -3.71 5.28
C ARG A 277 -14.98 -2.29 5.39
N ILE A 278 -15.92 -2.06 6.30
CA ILE A 278 -16.51 -0.73 6.52
C ILE A 278 -15.43 0.29 6.91
N GLY A 279 -14.50 -0.10 7.78
CA GLY A 279 -13.40 0.76 8.21
C GLY A 279 -12.45 1.14 7.07
N PHE A 280 -12.16 0.19 6.18
CA PHE A 280 -11.31 0.43 5.01
C PHE A 280 -12.01 1.30 3.95
N GLU A 281 -13.31 1.11 3.73
CA GLU A 281 -14.12 1.99 2.86
C GLU A 281 -14.10 3.44 3.39
N ARG A 282 -14.33 3.65 4.68
CA ARG A 282 -14.26 4.99 5.33
C ARG A 282 -12.86 5.60 5.24
N PHE A 283 -11.82 4.81 5.47
CA PHE A 283 -10.45 5.27 5.34
C PHE A 283 -10.12 5.69 3.90
N THR A 284 -10.57 4.92 2.92
CA THR A 284 -10.45 5.26 1.50
C THR A 284 -11.17 6.57 1.18
N ALA A 285 -12.40 6.75 1.69
CA ALA A 285 -13.14 8.00 1.55
C ALA A 285 -12.37 9.18 2.14
N LEU A 286 -11.86 9.06 3.37
CA LEU A 286 -11.05 10.10 4.02
C LEU A 286 -9.85 10.48 3.14
N LEU A 287 -9.07 9.49 2.69
CA LEU A 287 -7.89 9.74 1.88
C LEU A 287 -8.22 10.40 0.52
N LEU A 288 -9.32 10.01 -0.13
CA LEU A 288 -9.77 10.65 -1.38
C LEU A 288 -10.12 12.13 -1.18
N LEU A 289 -10.85 12.45 -0.11
CA LEU A 289 -11.24 13.83 0.20
C LEU A 289 -10.03 14.68 0.62
N LEU A 290 -9.10 14.11 1.39
CA LEU A 290 -7.83 14.75 1.69
C LEU A 290 -6.98 14.94 0.42
N ALA A 291 -6.98 14.00 -0.52
CA ALA A 291 -6.30 14.17 -1.80
C ALA A 291 -6.89 15.33 -2.62
N CYS A 292 -8.21 15.50 -2.65
CA CYS A 292 -8.87 16.68 -3.22
C CYS A 292 -8.40 17.98 -2.55
N LYS A 293 -8.35 18.01 -1.21
CA LYS A 293 -7.86 19.17 -0.44
C LYS A 293 -6.39 19.48 -0.74
N LEU A 294 -5.53 18.47 -0.84
CA LEU A 294 -4.11 18.62 -1.22
C LEU A 294 -3.94 19.16 -2.65
N LEU A 295 -4.89 18.87 -3.54
CA LEU A 295 -5.00 19.44 -4.89
C LEU A 295 -5.64 20.83 -4.93
N LYS A 296 -5.84 21.46 -3.77
CA LYS A 296 -6.48 22.78 -3.64
C LYS A 296 -7.89 22.82 -4.24
N ALA A 297 -8.59 21.68 -4.23
CA ALA A 297 -10.02 21.66 -4.51
C ALA A 297 -10.75 22.22 -3.27
N ALA A 298 -11.41 23.37 -3.43
CA ALA A 298 -12.16 24.00 -2.35
C ALA A 298 -13.52 23.31 -2.20
N PRO A 299 -13.91 22.83 -1.01
CA PRO A 299 -15.25 22.28 -0.80
C PRO A 299 -16.30 23.38 -0.99
N GLU A 300 -17.46 23.02 -1.54
CA GLU A 300 -18.65 23.87 -1.44
C GLU A 300 -19.09 23.99 0.03
N ALA A 301 -19.67 25.14 0.41
CA ALA A 301 -20.04 25.41 1.81
C ALA A 301 -21.14 24.46 2.32
N ASP A 302 -21.17 24.27 3.64
CA ASP A 302 -22.24 23.60 4.39
C ASP A 302 -22.55 22.16 3.93
N GLN A 303 -21.51 21.39 3.58
CA GLN A 303 -21.67 19.99 3.20
C GLN A 303 -21.70 19.06 4.42
N PRO A 304 -22.65 18.12 4.48
CA PRO A 304 -22.73 17.15 5.57
C PRO A 304 -21.58 16.15 5.49
N ALA A 305 -21.39 15.38 6.57
CA ALA A 305 -20.43 14.28 6.58
C ALA A 305 -20.63 13.32 5.37
N PRO A 306 -19.53 12.91 4.72
CA PRO A 306 -19.54 11.86 3.70
C PRO A 306 -20.19 10.58 4.20
N ALA A 307 -21.03 9.97 3.35
CA ALA A 307 -21.68 8.70 3.66
C ALA A 307 -22.01 7.93 2.37
N PRO A 308 -22.22 6.60 2.45
CA PRO A 308 -22.67 5.82 1.31
C PRO A 308 -23.96 6.37 0.70
N GLY A 309 -23.98 6.52 -0.62
CA GLY A 309 -25.06 7.13 -1.40
C GLY A 309 -25.01 8.67 -1.49
N ARG A 310 -24.00 9.34 -0.92
CA ARG A 310 -23.85 10.81 -0.99
C ARG A 310 -22.77 11.23 -1.98
N THR A 311 -22.91 12.47 -2.45
CA THR A 311 -21.93 13.11 -3.33
C THR A 311 -21.36 14.34 -2.64
N THR A 312 -20.04 14.38 -2.51
CA THR A 312 -19.27 15.52 -2.03
C THR A 312 -18.83 16.37 -3.23
N ARG A 313 -18.93 17.69 -3.12
CA ARG A 313 -18.68 18.65 -4.19
C ARG A 313 -17.51 19.57 -3.85
N PHE A 314 -16.67 19.80 -4.84
CA PHE A 314 -15.50 20.66 -4.76
C PHE A 314 -15.41 21.53 -6.01
N ARG A 315 -14.71 22.66 -5.91
CA ARG A 315 -14.22 23.43 -7.06
C ARG A 315 -12.70 23.32 -7.14
N MET A 316 -12.21 22.78 -8.24
CA MET A 316 -10.78 22.65 -8.52
C MET A 316 -10.46 23.40 -9.81
N ARG A 317 -9.48 24.31 -9.79
CA ARG A 317 -9.13 25.17 -10.95
C ARG A 317 -10.33 25.93 -11.54
N GLY A 318 -11.32 26.28 -10.71
CA GLY A 318 -12.55 26.96 -11.13
C GLY A 318 -13.66 26.05 -11.68
N ALA A 319 -13.37 24.78 -11.97
CA ALA A 319 -14.32 23.80 -12.48
C ALA A 319 -14.86 22.86 -11.38
N PRO A 320 -16.07 22.30 -11.56
CA PRO A 320 -16.67 21.39 -10.59
C PRO A 320 -15.97 20.02 -10.60
N LEU A 321 -15.70 19.51 -9.40
CA LEU A 321 -15.20 18.17 -9.11
C LEU A 321 -16.13 17.54 -8.08
N THR A 322 -16.67 16.36 -8.36
CA THR A 322 -17.51 15.65 -7.40
C THR A 322 -16.97 14.26 -7.08
N VAL A 323 -17.15 13.83 -5.83
CA VAL A 323 -16.80 12.50 -5.34
C VAL A 323 -18.09 11.85 -4.85
N THR A 324 -18.56 10.83 -5.52
CA THR A 324 -19.75 10.07 -5.15
C THR A 324 -19.34 8.78 -4.45
N TRP A 325 -19.81 8.58 -3.23
CA TRP A 325 -19.66 7.32 -2.51
C TRP A 325 -20.89 6.45 -2.78
N SER A 326 -20.71 5.31 -3.45
CA SER A 326 -21.79 4.35 -3.70
C SER A 326 -22.20 3.59 -2.43
N ARG A 327 -23.44 3.10 -2.38
CA ARG A 327 -23.90 2.16 -1.34
C ARG A 327 -23.19 0.81 -1.41
N THR A 328 -22.56 0.48 -2.54
CA THR A 328 -21.78 -0.74 -2.73
C THR A 328 -20.34 -0.63 -2.20
N GLY A 329 -19.88 0.57 -1.82
CA GLY A 329 -18.53 0.82 -1.32
C GLY A 329 -17.57 1.40 -2.37
N GLU A 330 -17.98 1.48 -3.64
CA GLU A 330 -17.18 2.12 -4.71
C GLU A 330 -17.25 3.66 -4.62
N PHE A 331 -16.17 4.33 -5.03
CA PHE A 331 -16.14 5.78 -5.20
C PHE A 331 -16.01 6.16 -6.66
N THR A 332 -16.78 7.14 -7.10
CA THR A 332 -16.72 7.65 -8.47
C THR A 332 -16.43 9.14 -8.43
N LEU A 333 -15.33 9.55 -9.07
CA LEU A 333 -14.98 10.94 -9.30
C LEU A 333 -15.54 11.43 -10.63
N HIS A 334 -16.22 12.58 -10.62
CA HIS A 334 -16.59 13.28 -11.85
C HIS A 334 -15.85 14.61 -11.96
N TRP A 335 -15.19 14.81 -13.09
CA TRP A 335 -14.50 16.04 -13.46
C TRP A 335 -15.30 16.75 -14.55
N ARG A 336 -15.77 17.97 -14.29
CA ARG A 336 -16.65 18.73 -15.21
C ARG A 336 -17.89 17.94 -15.67
N GLY A 337 -18.46 17.13 -14.77
CA GLY A 337 -19.64 16.30 -15.05
C GLY A 337 -19.36 15.01 -15.82
N GLN A 338 -18.12 14.78 -16.29
CA GLN A 338 -17.71 13.51 -16.90
C GLN A 338 -17.05 12.62 -15.86
N ARG A 339 -17.28 11.32 -15.93
CA ARG A 339 -16.65 10.36 -15.01
C ARG A 339 -15.15 10.29 -15.31
N ALA A 340 -14.33 10.60 -14.32
CA ALA A 340 -12.88 10.72 -14.48
C ALA A 340 -12.11 9.52 -13.91
N LEU A 341 -12.55 9.00 -12.77
CA LEU A 341 -11.88 7.93 -12.02
C LEU A 341 -12.91 7.14 -11.20
N SER A 342 -12.80 5.83 -11.21
CA SER A 342 -13.50 4.93 -10.27
C SER A 342 -12.49 4.31 -9.32
N VAL A 343 -12.79 4.31 -8.03
CA VAL A 343 -11.92 3.78 -6.97
C VAL A 343 -12.65 2.66 -6.23
N LEU A 344 -12.06 1.47 -6.25
CA LEU A 344 -12.63 0.25 -5.68
C LEU A 344 -11.79 -0.21 -4.48
N PRO A 345 -12.29 -0.03 -3.24
CA PRO A 345 -11.64 -0.59 -2.06
C PRO A 345 -11.87 -2.09 -1.95
N VAL A 346 -10.78 -2.85 -1.81
CA VAL A 346 -10.79 -4.29 -1.51
C VAL A 346 -10.01 -4.54 -0.22
N THR A 347 -10.45 -5.51 0.58
CA THR A 347 -9.82 -5.82 1.87
C THR A 347 -8.66 -6.81 1.77
N THR A 348 -8.43 -7.40 0.60
CA THR A 348 -7.35 -8.37 0.36
C THR A 348 -6.00 -7.67 0.23
N ASP A 349 -4.96 -8.13 0.93
CA ASP A 349 -3.61 -7.56 0.75
C ASP A 349 -2.94 -8.13 -0.51
N LEU A 350 -2.99 -7.35 -1.60
CA LEU A 350 -2.39 -7.73 -2.89
C LEU A 350 -0.85 -7.68 -2.89
N CYS A 351 -0.20 -7.10 -1.88
CA CYS A 351 1.26 -7.12 -1.76
C CYS A 351 1.79 -8.46 -1.22
N ALA A 352 1.01 -9.15 -0.39
CA ALA A 352 1.40 -10.43 0.21
C ALA A 352 1.27 -11.62 -0.76
N ALA A 353 0.45 -11.45 -1.79
CA ALA A 353 0.08 -12.47 -2.77
C ALA A 353 -0.44 -11.76 -4.02
N PRO A 354 0.44 -11.52 -5.00
CA PRO A 354 0.08 -10.81 -6.22
C PRO A 354 -0.62 -11.75 -7.19
N ASP A 355 -1.79 -12.24 -6.80
CA ASP A 355 -2.62 -12.96 -7.75
C ASP A 355 -3.24 -11.95 -8.71
N LEU A 356 -2.52 -11.67 -9.80
CA LEU A 356 -3.01 -10.88 -10.93
C LEU A 356 -4.32 -11.44 -11.48
N ALA A 357 -4.62 -12.74 -11.29
CA ALA A 357 -5.90 -13.34 -11.65
C ALA A 357 -7.05 -12.82 -10.77
N SER A 358 -6.84 -12.67 -9.46
CA SER A 358 -7.81 -12.04 -8.54
C SER A 358 -8.10 -10.58 -8.92
N VAL A 359 -7.08 -9.81 -9.31
CA VAL A 359 -7.25 -8.43 -9.82
C VAL A 359 -8.04 -8.42 -11.13
N ALA A 360 -7.74 -9.36 -12.04
CA ALA A 360 -8.46 -9.53 -13.29
C ALA A 360 -9.92 -10.00 -13.07
N ASP A 361 -10.19 -10.85 -12.09
CA ASP A 361 -11.53 -11.33 -11.72
C ASP A 361 -12.40 -10.24 -11.11
N ILE A 362 -11.82 -9.41 -10.24
CA ILE A 362 -12.48 -8.21 -9.70
C ILE A 362 -12.90 -7.29 -10.87
N ARG A 363 -12.05 -7.14 -11.89
CA ARG A 363 -12.37 -6.34 -13.09
C ARG A 363 -13.41 -7.01 -13.99
N ARG A 364 -13.29 -8.32 -14.26
CA ARG A 364 -14.18 -9.09 -15.14
C ARG A 364 -15.64 -9.06 -14.68
N ASN A 365 -15.87 -8.97 -13.38
CA ASN A 365 -17.21 -8.92 -12.80
C ASN A 365 -17.85 -7.52 -12.85
N ARG A 366 -17.19 -6.54 -13.48
CA ARG A 366 -17.68 -5.16 -13.57
C ARG A 366 -18.26 -4.87 -14.96
N PRO A 367 -19.37 -4.11 -15.06
CA PRO A 367 -19.85 -3.67 -16.36
C PRO A 367 -18.78 -2.83 -17.08
N PRO A 368 -18.53 -3.09 -18.38
CA PRO A 368 -17.58 -2.31 -19.16
C PRO A 368 -17.99 -0.85 -19.17
N ALA A 369 -17.01 0.02 -18.99
CA ALA A 369 -17.21 1.40 -18.64
C ALA A 369 -16.55 2.26 -19.74
N GLU A 370 -17.26 3.25 -20.31
CA GLU A 370 -16.80 4.00 -21.51
C GLU A 370 -15.44 4.69 -21.33
N ASP A 371 -15.14 5.17 -20.13
CA ASP A 371 -13.84 5.69 -19.73
C ASP A 371 -13.19 4.74 -18.71
N ASP A 372 -12.14 4.05 -19.14
CA ASP A 372 -11.55 2.88 -18.49
C ASP A 372 -10.59 3.22 -17.32
N ASN A 373 -10.82 4.30 -16.56
CA ASN A 373 -9.95 4.73 -15.45
C ASN A 373 -10.36 4.13 -14.10
N ASP A 374 -10.01 2.87 -13.89
CA ASP A 374 -10.23 2.15 -12.63
C ASP A 374 -8.97 2.08 -11.76
N LEU A 375 -9.13 2.38 -10.47
CA LEU A 375 -8.12 2.25 -9.43
C LEU A 375 -8.61 1.29 -8.35
N ILE A 376 -7.93 0.16 -8.19
CA ILE A 376 -8.16 -0.77 -7.08
C ILE A 376 -7.27 -0.37 -5.91
N VAL A 377 -7.87 -0.18 -4.75
CA VAL A 377 -7.12 0.16 -3.52
C VAL A 377 -7.25 -0.95 -2.51
N HIS A 378 -6.14 -1.26 -1.83
CA HIS A 378 -6.09 -2.37 -0.89
C HIS A 378 -5.27 -2.05 0.36
N PRO A 379 -5.51 -2.69 1.51
CA PRO A 379 -4.65 -2.54 2.67
C PRO A 379 -3.27 -3.11 2.33
N GLY A 380 -2.21 -2.32 2.52
CA GLY A 380 -0.85 -2.76 2.18
C GLY A 380 0.23 -2.00 2.94
N LEU A 381 0.98 -2.74 3.77
CA LEU A 381 2.11 -2.22 4.52
C LEU A 381 3.33 -2.00 3.61
N LEU A 382 4.20 -1.06 3.99
CA LEU A 382 5.37 -0.72 3.18
C LEU A 382 6.40 -1.86 3.10
N GLN A 383 6.63 -2.59 4.20
CA GLN A 383 7.66 -3.63 4.25
C GLN A 383 7.34 -4.89 3.43
N PRO A 384 6.12 -5.47 3.47
CA PRO A 384 5.71 -6.52 2.53
C PRO A 384 5.81 -6.06 1.07
N ARG A 385 5.43 -4.81 0.79
CA ARG A 385 5.52 -4.22 -0.55
C ARG A 385 6.96 -4.11 -1.06
N GLN A 386 7.91 -3.68 -0.22
CA GLN A 386 9.32 -3.58 -0.61
C GLN A 386 9.95 -4.94 -0.94
N ASN A 387 9.39 -6.03 -0.40
CA ASN A 387 9.84 -7.40 -0.62
C ASN A 387 8.97 -8.15 -1.66
N ALA A 388 8.00 -7.47 -2.29
CA ALA A 388 7.11 -8.06 -3.28
C ALA A 388 7.81 -8.20 -4.64
N GLU A 389 7.15 -8.90 -5.56
CA GLU A 389 7.60 -9.03 -6.95
C GLU A 389 7.69 -7.66 -7.64
N THR A 390 8.57 -7.54 -8.62
CA THR A 390 8.87 -6.25 -9.27
C THR A 390 7.62 -5.62 -9.89
N ASP A 391 6.73 -6.40 -10.48
CA ASP A 391 5.51 -5.89 -11.12
C ASP A 391 4.52 -5.31 -10.11
N VAL A 392 4.49 -5.85 -8.89
CA VAL A 392 3.64 -5.38 -7.76
C VAL A 392 4.18 -4.07 -7.20
N VAL A 393 5.50 -3.97 -7.09
CA VAL A 393 6.16 -2.72 -6.72
C VAL A 393 5.89 -1.66 -7.79
N GLN A 394 6.04 -2.01 -9.07
CA GLN A 394 5.80 -1.08 -10.16
C GLN A 394 4.34 -0.60 -10.19
N SER A 395 3.35 -1.49 -10.07
CA SER A 395 1.93 -1.09 -10.07
C SER A 395 1.59 -0.14 -8.91
N ALA A 396 2.13 -0.39 -7.72
CA ALA A 396 1.93 0.47 -6.54
C ALA A 396 2.52 1.90 -6.71
N TYR A 397 3.58 2.05 -7.51
CA TYR A 397 4.32 3.30 -7.66
C TYR A 397 4.25 3.92 -9.07
N ARG A 398 3.52 3.34 -10.02
CA ARG A 398 3.37 3.85 -11.39
C ARG A 398 1.92 4.07 -11.81
N ILE A 399 1.07 4.53 -10.90
CA ILE A 399 -0.34 4.89 -11.19
C ILE A 399 -0.43 5.76 -12.46
N GLY A 400 -1.27 5.36 -13.40
CA GLY A 400 -1.47 6.00 -14.69
C GLY A 400 -0.54 5.52 -15.81
N HIS A 401 0.39 4.61 -15.53
CA HIS A 401 1.22 3.92 -16.54
C HIS A 401 0.48 2.66 -17.00
N ARG A 402 -0.03 2.69 -18.23
CA ARG A 402 -0.71 1.55 -18.86
C ARG A 402 0.19 1.01 -19.95
N ASP A 403 0.67 -0.22 -19.78
CA ASP A 403 1.45 -0.86 -20.83
C ASP A 403 0.55 -1.19 -22.03
N SER A 404 0.75 -0.47 -23.13
CA SER A 404 0.04 -0.68 -24.40
C SER A 404 0.32 -2.06 -25.02
N VAL A 405 1.37 -2.75 -24.56
CA VAL A 405 1.78 -4.07 -25.06
C VAL A 405 1.02 -5.21 -24.37
N ALA A 406 0.42 -4.97 -23.20
CA ALA A 406 -0.37 -5.96 -22.46
C ALA A 406 -1.65 -5.36 -21.85
N PRO A 407 -2.64 -4.97 -22.68
CA PRO A 407 -3.89 -4.30 -22.25
C PRO A 407 -4.73 -5.13 -21.26
N GLU A 408 -4.41 -6.41 -21.11
CA GLU A 408 -5.10 -7.33 -20.19
C GLU A 408 -4.89 -6.97 -18.70
N HIS A 409 -3.83 -6.20 -18.36
CA HIS A 409 -3.49 -5.75 -17.00
C HIS A 409 -4.17 -4.43 -16.57
N GLY A 410 -5.16 -3.94 -17.32
CA GLY A 410 -5.82 -2.62 -17.20
C GLY A 410 -6.64 -2.29 -15.95
N ALA A 411 -6.04 -2.27 -14.75
CA ALA A 411 -6.50 -1.44 -13.63
C ALA A 411 -5.29 -0.97 -12.83
N ASP A 412 -5.23 0.31 -12.47
CA ASP A 412 -4.19 0.80 -11.56
C ASP A 412 -4.43 0.21 -10.17
N VAL A 413 -3.38 -0.15 -9.44
CA VAL A 413 -3.48 -0.69 -8.08
C VAL A 413 -2.71 0.21 -7.12
N ALA A 414 -3.33 0.61 -6.01
CA ALA A 414 -2.67 1.41 -4.99
C ALA A 414 -2.84 0.85 -3.57
N PRO A 415 -1.75 0.50 -2.88
CA PRO A 415 -1.81 0.12 -1.47
C PRO A 415 -2.03 1.36 -0.59
N LEU A 416 -2.95 1.25 0.36
CA LEU A 416 -3.28 2.27 1.35
C LEU A 416 -3.06 1.70 2.76
N SER A 417 -2.51 2.51 3.66
CA SER A 417 -2.32 2.10 5.05
C SER A 417 -2.33 3.31 5.99
N PRO A 418 -3.00 3.22 7.16
CA PRO A 418 -2.85 4.21 8.24
C PRO A 418 -1.43 4.28 8.82
N LEU A 419 -0.58 3.30 8.52
CA LEU A 419 0.84 3.24 8.86
C LEU A 419 1.74 3.82 7.76
N ASP A 420 1.18 4.42 6.72
CA ASP A 420 1.91 5.01 5.60
C ASP A 420 1.34 6.39 5.27
N ILE A 421 2.05 7.42 5.72
CA ILE A 421 1.62 8.82 5.56
C ILE A 421 1.52 9.25 4.10
N PHE A 422 2.14 8.50 3.19
CA PHE A 422 2.12 8.79 1.77
C PHE A 422 1.00 8.06 1.01
N SER A 423 0.13 7.31 1.70
CA SER A 423 -1.07 6.71 1.10
C SER A 423 -1.93 7.75 0.36
N VAL A 424 -2.06 8.96 0.92
CA VAL A 424 -2.77 10.07 0.28
C VAL A 424 -2.08 10.54 -1.01
N SER A 425 -0.76 10.48 -1.09
CA SER A 425 0.02 10.92 -2.27
C SER A 425 -0.29 10.08 -3.50
N ARG A 426 -0.55 8.78 -3.32
CA ARG A 426 -0.96 7.88 -4.40
C ARG A 426 -2.31 8.28 -4.99
N LEU A 427 -3.26 8.64 -4.12
CA LEU A 427 -4.57 9.12 -4.57
C LEU A 427 -4.50 10.51 -5.20
N VAL A 428 -3.68 11.42 -4.66
CA VAL A 428 -3.40 12.72 -5.31
C VAL A 428 -2.96 12.52 -6.76
N ARG A 429 -2.02 11.60 -6.98
CA ARG A 429 -1.50 11.27 -8.31
C ARG A 429 -2.56 10.62 -9.22
N ALA A 430 -3.36 9.70 -8.70
CA ALA A 430 -4.48 9.13 -9.44
C ALA A 430 -5.47 10.20 -9.93
N ILE A 431 -5.85 11.13 -9.05
CA ILE A 431 -6.74 12.25 -9.38
C ILE A 431 -6.08 13.18 -10.41
N GLN A 432 -4.77 13.47 -10.29
CA GLN A 432 -4.06 14.29 -11.28
C GLN A 432 -4.05 13.63 -12.66
N TRP A 433 -3.82 12.32 -12.75
CA TRP A 433 -3.89 11.57 -14.02
C TRP A 433 -5.29 11.60 -14.63
N ALA A 434 -6.32 11.40 -13.81
CA ALA A 434 -7.72 11.43 -14.21
C ALA A 434 -8.23 12.82 -14.62
N THR A 435 -7.56 13.89 -14.17
CA THR A 435 -7.96 15.28 -14.45
C THR A 435 -6.95 15.98 -15.36
N LEU A 436 -5.88 16.56 -14.81
CA LEU A 436 -4.84 17.26 -15.58
C LEU A 436 -4.24 16.38 -16.69
N GLY A 437 -3.96 15.11 -16.40
CA GLY A 437 -3.40 14.19 -17.38
C GLY A 437 -4.35 13.87 -18.53
N ALA A 438 -5.65 13.74 -18.25
CA ALA A 438 -6.68 13.58 -19.26
C ALA A 438 -6.84 14.85 -20.12
N ASP A 439 -6.94 16.02 -19.48
CA ASP A 439 -7.04 17.33 -20.17
C ASP A 439 -5.82 17.55 -21.09
N ALA A 440 -4.61 17.28 -20.59
CA ALA A 440 -3.39 17.46 -21.35
C ALA A 440 -3.29 16.51 -22.56
N ARG A 441 -3.78 15.27 -22.46
CA ARG A 441 -3.77 14.31 -23.57
C ARG A 441 -4.75 14.69 -24.70
N GLN A 442 -5.84 15.39 -24.35
CA GLN A 442 -6.81 15.89 -25.33
C GLN A 442 -6.36 17.18 -26.02
N TYR A 443 -5.25 17.79 -25.58
CA TYR A 443 -4.71 18.99 -26.20
C TYR A 443 -4.05 18.69 -27.57
N PRO A 444 -4.27 19.54 -28.59
CA PRO A 444 -5.18 20.69 -28.59
C PRO A 444 -6.62 20.26 -28.86
N HIS A 445 -7.58 20.98 -28.25
CA HIS A 445 -9.00 20.74 -28.51
C HIS A 445 -9.37 21.23 -29.91
N THR A 446 -9.83 20.31 -30.75
CA THR A 446 -10.23 20.60 -32.13
C THR A 446 -11.73 20.71 -32.27
N VAL A 447 -12.19 21.78 -32.92
CA VAL A 447 -13.59 21.97 -33.27
C VAL A 447 -13.76 21.76 -34.77
N PRO A 448 -14.66 20.86 -35.21
CA PRO A 448 -14.91 20.64 -36.63
C PRO A 448 -15.62 21.85 -37.25
N MET A 449 -15.11 22.32 -38.40
CA MET A 449 -15.58 23.55 -39.04
C MET A 449 -15.43 23.50 -40.57
N SER A 450 -16.28 24.23 -41.28
CA SER A 450 -16.20 24.33 -42.75
C SER A 450 -15.02 25.19 -43.22
N THR A 451 -14.61 25.06 -44.48
CA THR A 451 -13.48 25.81 -45.06
C THR A 451 -13.65 27.33 -44.98
N GLY A 452 -14.86 27.86 -45.18
CA GLY A 452 -15.13 29.29 -45.09
C GLY A 452 -15.08 29.83 -43.67
N GLU A 453 -15.45 29.01 -42.67
CA GLU A 453 -15.30 29.38 -41.25
C GLU A 453 -13.84 29.32 -40.81
N ARG A 454 -13.09 28.31 -41.27
CA ARG A 454 -11.65 28.17 -40.99
C ARG A 454 -10.83 29.34 -41.51
N SER A 455 -11.11 29.82 -42.73
CA SER A 455 -10.34 30.91 -43.32
C SER A 455 -10.51 32.23 -42.56
N VAL A 456 -11.71 32.52 -42.05
CA VAL A 456 -11.97 33.74 -41.27
C VAL A 456 -11.33 33.68 -39.88
N LEU A 457 -11.15 32.48 -39.32
CA LEU A 457 -10.52 32.29 -38.02
C LEU A 457 -9.00 32.08 -38.08
N ALA A 458 -8.41 32.02 -39.28
CA ALA A 458 -6.97 31.80 -39.46
C ALA A 458 -6.11 32.91 -38.86
N ASP A 459 -6.63 34.14 -38.80
CA ASP A 459 -5.93 35.30 -38.26
C ASP A 459 -6.01 35.40 -36.72
N CYS A 460 -6.79 34.52 -36.07
CA CYS A 460 -6.88 34.49 -34.63
C CYS A 460 -5.66 33.77 -34.05
N GLY A 461 -4.71 34.50 -33.43
CA GLY A 461 -3.48 33.94 -32.85
C GLY A 461 -3.66 33.01 -31.63
N TRP A 462 -4.87 32.59 -31.30
CA TRP A 462 -5.17 31.53 -30.33
C TRP A 462 -5.76 30.26 -30.97
N LEU A 463 -5.90 30.28 -32.28
CA LEU A 463 -6.46 29.25 -33.11
C LEU A 463 -5.42 28.80 -34.15
N GLU A 464 -5.38 27.51 -34.43
CA GLU A 464 -4.55 26.92 -35.49
C GLU A 464 -5.47 26.20 -36.47
N ALA A 465 -5.43 26.60 -37.75
CA ALA A 465 -6.24 25.97 -38.79
C ALA A 465 -5.75 24.53 -39.03
N ARG A 466 -6.68 23.57 -39.06
CA ARG A 466 -6.42 22.15 -39.36
C ARG A 466 -7.27 21.65 -40.53
N PRO A 467 -6.90 20.53 -41.17
CA PRO A 467 -7.62 20.00 -42.34
C PRO A 467 -9.13 19.79 -42.11
N ASP A 468 -9.53 19.45 -40.87
CA ASP A 468 -10.91 19.11 -40.54
C ASP A 468 -11.58 20.12 -39.58
N GLY A 469 -10.93 21.26 -39.29
CA GLY A 469 -11.47 22.22 -38.33
C GLY A 469 -10.45 23.24 -37.85
N VAL A 470 -10.61 23.69 -36.61
CA VAL A 470 -9.69 24.61 -35.94
C VAL A 470 -9.29 24.03 -34.59
N ALA A 471 -8.01 24.10 -34.26
CA ALA A 471 -7.46 23.72 -32.96
C ALA A 471 -7.28 24.94 -32.07
N VAL A 472 -7.73 24.86 -30.82
CA VAL A 472 -7.47 25.90 -29.81
C VAL A 472 -6.08 25.66 -29.20
N VAL A 473 -5.15 26.60 -29.41
CA VAL A 473 -3.74 26.47 -28.99
C VAL A 473 -3.38 27.26 -27.73
N ARG A 474 -4.21 28.23 -27.33
CA ARG A 474 -4.12 28.93 -26.04
C ARG A 474 -5.50 29.40 -25.61
N ALA A 475 -5.65 29.78 -24.35
CA ALA A 475 -6.86 30.44 -23.89
C ALA A 475 -7.11 31.73 -24.68
N ALA A 476 -8.36 31.93 -25.06
CA ALA A 476 -8.82 33.16 -25.67
C ALA A 476 -8.93 34.25 -24.59
N ARG A 477 -8.51 35.47 -24.93
CA ARG A 477 -8.80 36.64 -24.09
C ARG A 477 -10.30 36.97 -24.19
N PRO A 478 -10.91 37.60 -23.18
CA PRO A 478 -12.32 38.00 -23.23
C PRO A 478 -12.67 38.78 -24.50
N GLU A 479 -11.81 39.73 -24.90
CA GLU A 479 -11.98 40.53 -26.13
C GLU A 479 -11.92 39.69 -27.42
N GLU A 480 -11.16 38.60 -27.43
CA GLU A 480 -11.05 37.70 -28.59
C GLU A 480 -12.31 36.82 -28.71
N LEU A 481 -12.87 36.37 -27.59
CA LEU A 481 -14.14 35.65 -27.52
C LEU A 481 -15.32 36.52 -27.95
N ASP A 482 -15.38 37.77 -27.46
CA ASP A 482 -16.45 38.72 -27.80
C ASP A 482 -16.51 39.05 -29.31
N ARG A 483 -15.36 38.97 -30.00
CA ARG A 483 -15.27 39.20 -31.46
C ARG A 483 -15.70 37.99 -32.29
N LEU A 484 -15.66 36.79 -31.73
CA LEU A 484 -15.91 35.53 -32.43
C LEU A 484 -17.30 35.46 -33.11
N PRO A 485 -18.42 35.87 -32.47
CA PRO A 485 -19.74 35.87 -33.11
C PRO A 485 -19.81 36.78 -34.35
N THR A 486 -19.07 37.88 -34.34
CA THR A 486 -19.06 38.85 -35.45
C THR A 486 -18.28 38.31 -36.64
N LEU A 487 -17.14 37.68 -36.39
CA LEU A 487 -16.34 36.99 -37.43
C LEU A 487 -17.14 35.85 -38.08
N LEU A 488 -17.79 35.02 -37.27
CA LEU A 488 -18.63 33.91 -37.74
C LEU A 488 -19.90 34.38 -38.47
N LYS A 489 -20.44 35.56 -38.15
CA LYS A 489 -21.54 36.15 -38.95
C LYS A 489 -21.09 36.60 -40.33
N GLY A 490 -19.82 37.01 -40.47
CA GLY A 490 -19.22 37.42 -41.73
C GLY A 490 -19.12 36.32 -42.78
N THR A 491 -19.17 35.05 -42.36
CA THR A 491 -19.14 33.88 -43.26
C THR A 491 -20.53 33.48 -43.78
N ARG A 492 -21.60 34.15 -43.34
CA ARG A 492 -22.97 33.87 -43.83
C ARG A 492 -23.04 34.08 -45.34
N GLY A 493 -23.38 33.01 -46.07
CA GLY A 493 -23.77 33.11 -47.46
C GLY A 493 -24.97 34.05 -47.62
N ARG A 494 -24.93 34.96 -48.60
CA ARG A 494 -25.98 35.96 -48.90
C ARG A 494 -27.35 35.38 -49.34
N ARG A 495 -27.62 34.09 -49.19
CA ARG A 495 -28.74 33.43 -49.87
C ARG A 495 -29.44 32.42 -48.96
N GLY A 496 -30.67 32.74 -48.55
CA GLY A 496 -31.60 31.77 -47.96
C GLY A 496 -32.76 32.45 -47.24
N GLY A 497 -34.00 32.18 -47.69
CA GLY A 497 -35.21 32.56 -46.96
C GLY A 497 -35.37 31.83 -45.62
N GLY A 498 -36.28 32.34 -44.78
CA GLY A 498 -36.47 32.06 -43.34
C GLY A 498 -35.86 30.79 -42.73
N ARG A 499 -36.26 29.59 -43.18
CA ARG A 499 -35.82 28.31 -42.57
C ARG A 499 -34.33 28.00 -42.79
N ALA A 500 -33.77 28.30 -43.97
CA ALA A 500 -32.36 28.07 -44.25
C ALA A 500 -31.46 29.02 -43.44
N ALA A 501 -31.88 30.28 -43.30
CA ALA A 501 -31.19 31.26 -42.46
C ALA A 501 -31.24 30.90 -40.96
N GLN A 502 -32.35 30.32 -40.48
CA GLN A 502 -32.46 29.81 -39.11
C GLN A 502 -31.55 28.62 -38.85
N HIS A 503 -31.52 27.63 -39.75
CA HIS A 503 -30.62 26.47 -39.62
C HIS A 503 -29.15 26.89 -39.63
N GLU A 504 -28.77 27.83 -40.49
CA GLU A 504 -27.43 28.39 -40.53
C GLU A 504 -27.06 29.16 -39.25
N ALA A 505 -27.98 29.96 -38.73
CA ALA A 505 -27.79 30.67 -37.47
C ALA A 505 -27.61 29.70 -36.29
N GLN A 506 -28.38 28.61 -36.26
CA GLN A 506 -28.24 27.58 -35.24
C GLN A 506 -26.89 26.86 -35.37
N ARG A 507 -26.45 26.51 -36.59
CA ARG A 507 -25.13 25.90 -36.82
C ARG A 507 -23.99 26.77 -36.32
N LEU A 508 -23.98 28.07 -36.69
CA LEU A 508 -22.96 29.02 -36.25
C LEU A 508 -22.96 29.20 -34.72
N ARG A 509 -24.14 29.14 -34.09
CA ARG A 509 -24.26 29.16 -32.62
C ARG A 509 -23.64 27.91 -31.99
N THR A 510 -23.90 26.73 -32.54
CA THR A 510 -23.28 25.48 -32.10
C THR A 510 -21.75 25.52 -32.23
N VAL A 511 -21.24 26.03 -33.36
CA VAL A 511 -19.80 26.21 -33.59
C VAL A 511 -19.21 27.18 -32.57
N TYR A 512 -19.84 28.34 -32.35
CA TYR A 512 -19.41 29.30 -31.34
C TYR A 512 -19.32 28.65 -29.96
N THR A 513 -20.38 27.94 -29.53
CA THR A 513 -20.38 27.25 -28.21
C THR A 513 -19.32 26.17 -28.11
N ALA A 514 -19.02 25.46 -29.21
CA ALA A 514 -17.99 24.43 -29.23
C ALA A 514 -16.58 25.05 -29.12
N VAL A 515 -16.35 26.19 -29.78
CA VAL A 515 -15.09 26.94 -29.67
C VAL A 515 -14.91 27.55 -28.28
N GLU A 516 -15.98 28.10 -27.70
CA GLU A 516 -16.00 28.62 -26.32
C GLU A 516 -15.72 27.53 -25.28
N ASP A 517 -16.33 26.34 -25.43
CA ASP A 517 -16.05 25.17 -24.60
C ASP A 517 -14.59 24.70 -24.77
N ALA A 518 -14.08 24.61 -26.00
CA ALA A 518 -12.69 24.26 -26.27
C ALA A 518 -11.69 25.28 -25.68
N ALA A 519 -12.02 26.57 -25.71
CA ALA A 519 -11.24 27.64 -25.08
C ALA A 519 -11.23 27.50 -23.55
N THR A 520 -12.39 27.25 -22.94
CA THR A 520 -12.52 27.01 -21.50
C THR A 520 -11.73 25.78 -21.05
N LYS A 521 -11.77 24.70 -21.84
CA LYS A 521 -10.99 23.48 -21.58
C LYS A 521 -9.48 23.75 -21.69
N THR A 522 -9.05 24.54 -22.66
CA THR A 522 -7.64 24.94 -22.83
C THR A 522 -7.18 25.86 -21.70
N GLU A 523 -8.03 26.77 -21.22
CA GLU A 523 -7.74 27.68 -20.11
C GLU A 523 -7.38 26.91 -18.81
N LEU A 524 -7.98 25.75 -18.58
CA LEU A 524 -7.65 24.90 -17.43
C LEU A 524 -6.21 24.36 -17.46
N LEU A 525 -5.59 24.27 -18.64
CA LEU A 525 -4.17 23.93 -18.80
C LEU A 525 -3.25 25.13 -18.55
N GLU A 526 -3.78 26.36 -18.58
CA GLU A 526 -3.03 27.57 -18.20
C GLU A 526 -3.11 27.85 -16.69
N VAL A 527 -4.05 27.24 -15.97
CA VAL A 527 -4.11 27.32 -14.50
C VAL A 527 -3.09 26.39 -13.90
N CYS A 528 -2.19 26.93 -13.07
CA CYS A 528 -1.19 26.12 -12.40
C CYS A 528 -1.85 25.05 -11.51
N PRO A 529 -1.51 23.76 -11.68
CA PRO A 529 -2.14 22.66 -10.95
C PRO A 529 -1.75 22.59 -9.46
N VAL A 530 -0.77 23.39 -9.03
CA VAL A 530 -0.29 23.40 -7.64
C VAL A 530 -0.75 24.65 -6.88
N CYS A 531 -0.64 25.84 -7.48
CA CYS A 531 -1.02 27.08 -6.79
C CYS A 531 -2.46 27.52 -7.08
N VAL A 532 -3.06 27.04 -8.18
CA VAL A 532 -4.47 27.26 -8.56
C VAL A 532 -4.86 28.75 -8.62
N LYS A 533 -3.89 29.63 -8.89
CA LYS A 533 -4.16 31.06 -9.08
C LYS A 533 -4.87 31.29 -10.43
N THR A 534 -5.99 31.99 -10.41
CA THR A 534 -6.84 32.28 -11.57
C THR A 534 -6.99 33.79 -11.82
N GLY A 535 -7.58 34.18 -12.95
CA GLY A 535 -7.84 35.58 -13.31
C GLY A 535 -6.58 36.46 -13.28
N ALA A 536 -6.69 37.65 -12.69
CA ALA A 536 -5.59 38.61 -12.57
C ALA A 536 -4.40 38.12 -11.72
N GLN A 537 -4.58 37.06 -10.93
CA GLN A 537 -3.50 36.45 -10.14
C GLN A 537 -2.75 35.34 -10.91
N ARG A 538 -3.19 34.99 -12.13
CA ARG A 538 -2.54 33.97 -12.96
C ARG A 538 -1.11 34.40 -13.26
N GLN A 539 -0.18 33.51 -12.96
CA GLN A 539 1.26 33.71 -13.09
C GLN A 539 1.88 32.58 -13.93
N THR A 540 1.15 32.12 -14.94
CA THR A 540 1.56 31.03 -15.82
C THR A 540 2.05 31.58 -17.14
N VAL A 541 3.20 31.10 -17.59
CA VAL A 541 3.67 31.23 -18.97
C VAL A 541 3.26 29.94 -19.68
N PHE A 542 2.38 30.04 -20.68
CA PHE A 542 1.91 28.91 -21.49
C PHE A 542 2.45 29.05 -22.91
N GLU A 543 3.16 28.04 -23.37
CA GLU A 543 3.83 28.00 -24.67
C GLU A 543 3.30 26.82 -25.49
N PRO A 544 2.45 27.08 -26.52
CA PRO A 544 2.11 26.05 -27.49
C PRO A 544 3.36 25.64 -28.27
N ARG A 545 3.51 24.33 -28.51
CA ARG A 545 4.61 23.74 -29.28
C ARG A 545 4.05 23.05 -30.53
N ALA A 546 4.93 22.80 -31.50
CA ALA A 546 4.59 22.04 -32.70
C ALA A 546 4.00 20.64 -32.38
N ASP A 547 3.31 20.05 -33.35
CA ASP A 547 2.70 18.71 -33.27
C ASP A 547 1.62 18.53 -32.19
N GLY A 548 0.98 19.64 -31.79
CA GLY A 548 -0.05 19.66 -30.75
C GLY A 548 0.52 19.25 -29.40
N LEU A 549 1.65 19.85 -29.03
CA LEU A 549 2.30 19.74 -27.72
C LEU A 549 2.24 21.11 -27.04
N PHE A 550 2.52 21.16 -25.74
CA PHE A 550 2.63 22.43 -25.02
C PHE A 550 3.63 22.30 -23.86
N ALA A 551 4.10 23.44 -23.39
CA ALA A 551 4.75 23.55 -22.10
C ALA A 551 4.22 24.76 -21.34
N ALA A 552 4.13 24.61 -20.03
CA ALA A 552 3.69 25.67 -19.15
C ALA A 552 4.55 25.70 -17.89
N ALA A 553 4.77 26.91 -17.37
CA ALA A 553 5.53 27.14 -16.15
C ALA A 553 4.88 28.23 -15.31
N CYS A 554 4.77 28.00 -14.00
CA CYS A 554 4.26 29.00 -13.07
C CYS A 554 5.41 29.81 -12.48
N SER A 555 5.43 31.13 -12.68
CA SER A 555 6.44 32.02 -12.09
C SER A 555 6.31 32.13 -10.56
N SER A 556 5.12 31.90 -10.00
CA SER A 556 4.89 31.94 -8.54
C SER A 556 5.53 30.78 -7.77
N CYS A 557 5.41 29.57 -8.32
CA CYS A 557 5.76 28.34 -7.61
C CYS A 557 6.80 27.48 -8.33
N ARG A 558 7.24 27.91 -9.53
CA ARG A 558 8.22 27.25 -10.38
C ARG A 558 7.82 25.83 -10.84
N THR A 559 6.57 25.42 -10.61
CA THR A 559 6.03 24.18 -11.18
C THR A 559 5.96 24.28 -12.70
N ARG A 560 6.40 23.22 -13.38
CA ARG A 560 6.31 23.05 -14.83
C ARG A 560 5.37 21.90 -15.15
N TRP A 561 4.58 22.03 -16.19
CA TRP A 561 3.79 20.93 -16.74
C TRP A 561 3.77 21.01 -18.25
N GLU A 562 3.88 19.88 -18.91
CA GLU A 562 4.05 19.83 -20.37
C GLU A 562 3.46 18.55 -20.95
N LEU A 563 3.16 18.57 -22.25
CA LEU A 563 2.82 17.38 -23.02
C LEU A 563 4.00 17.03 -23.90
N ARG A 564 4.55 15.82 -23.76
CA ARG A 564 5.68 15.33 -24.55
C ARG A 564 5.27 14.15 -25.41
N ARG A 565 6.05 13.90 -26.47
CA ARG A 565 5.97 12.69 -27.28
C ARG A 565 7.09 11.72 -26.91
N CYS A 566 6.76 10.45 -26.71
CA CYS A 566 7.75 9.41 -26.51
C CYS A 566 8.54 9.15 -27.80
N VAL A 567 9.86 9.12 -27.70
CA VAL A 567 10.74 8.81 -28.84
C VAL A 567 10.64 7.33 -29.26
N ALA A 568 10.33 6.43 -28.32
CA ALA A 568 10.29 4.99 -28.58
C ALA A 568 8.97 4.52 -29.22
N CYS A 569 7.82 4.96 -28.69
CA CYS A 569 6.50 4.50 -29.14
C CYS A 569 5.63 5.60 -29.78
N GLY A 570 6.11 6.84 -29.87
CA GLY A 570 5.37 7.96 -30.47
C GLY A 570 4.17 8.47 -29.67
N HIS A 571 3.80 7.83 -28.55
CA HIS A 571 2.65 8.24 -27.74
C HIS A 571 2.89 9.57 -27.03
N LYS A 572 1.85 10.38 -26.92
CA LYS A 572 1.86 11.61 -26.11
C LYS A 572 1.63 11.27 -24.65
N PHE A 573 2.40 11.87 -23.74
CA PHE A 573 2.22 11.71 -22.31
C PHE A 573 2.43 13.03 -21.56
N PRO A 574 1.63 13.30 -20.53
CA PRO A 574 1.73 14.51 -19.74
C PRO A 574 2.82 14.39 -18.67
N LEU A 575 3.42 15.53 -18.35
CA LEU A 575 4.42 15.71 -17.32
C LEU A 575 3.98 16.78 -16.34
N LEU A 576 4.34 16.57 -15.07
CA LEU A 576 4.22 17.53 -14.00
C LEU A 576 5.49 17.45 -13.17
N ASP A 577 6.18 18.58 -13.04
CA ASP A 577 7.43 18.74 -12.32
C ASP A 577 7.34 19.95 -11.37
N PRO A 578 7.07 19.73 -10.08
CA PRO A 578 7.16 20.79 -9.08
C PRO A 578 8.63 21.07 -8.81
N VAL A 579 9.12 22.26 -9.17
CA VAL A 579 10.45 22.76 -8.74
C VAL A 579 11.64 21.87 -9.15
N GLY A 580 11.72 21.44 -10.41
CA GLY A 580 12.92 20.79 -10.93
C GLY A 580 13.29 19.51 -10.19
N LEU A 581 12.29 18.81 -9.62
CA LEU A 581 12.38 17.55 -8.88
C LEU A 581 12.75 16.36 -9.77
N ALA A 582 13.41 16.62 -10.91
CA ALA A 582 14.22 15.62 -11.59
C ALA A 582 15.42 15.22 -10.71
N VAL A 583 15.12 14.64 -9.55
CA VAL A 583 16.09 14.01 -8.65
C VAL A 583 16.53 12.75 -9.37
N ALA A 584 17.67 12.86 -10.05
CA ALA A 584 18.38 11.73 -10.61
C ALA A 584 18.46 10.61 -9.56
N GLY A 585 18.03 9.39 -9.91
CA GLY A 585 18.20 8.20 -9.07
C GLY A 585 17.13 7.93 -8.00
N ALA A 586 15.97 8.59 -7.99
CA ALA A 586 14.87 8.19 -7.10
C ALA A 586 14.34 6.79 -7.48
N HIS A 587 14.51 5.82 -6.59
CA HIS A 587 13.95 4.48 -6.75
C HIS A 587 12.44 4.47 -6.48
N GLU A 588 11.70 3.53 -7.08
CA GLU A 588 10.23 3.43 -6.95
C GLU A 588 9.71 3.48 -5.51
N PRO A 589 10.29 2.75 -4.53
CA PRO A 589 9.83 2.81 -3.14
C PRO A 589 9.97 4.17 -2.47
N ASP A 590 10.88 5.02 -2.98
CA ASP A 590 11.16 6.36 -2.46
C ASP A 590 10.36 7.45 -3.17
N LEU A 591 9.65 7.13 -4.27
CA LEU A 591 8.97 8.14 -5.10
C LEU A 591 7.98 8.96 -4.30
N ASP A 592 7.15 8.29 -3.49
CA ASP A 592 6.16 8.99 -2.67
C ASP A 592 6.84 9.87 -1.60
N ARG A 593 7.94 9.41 -1.01
CA ARG A 593 8.70 10.17 0.00
C ARG A 593 9.39 11.39 -0.62
N ARG A 594 10.02 11.23 -1.79
CA ARG A 594 10.84 12.25 -2.45
C ARG A 594 10.02 13.25 -3.27
N VAL A 595 9.05 12.77 -4.03
CA VAL A 595 8.29 13.56 -5.02
C VAL A 595 6.82 13.74 -4.60
N GLY A 596 6.33 12.93 -3.65
CA GLY A 596 4.94 13.00 -3.19
C GLY A 596 3.96 12.59 -4.29
N GLY A 597 2.74 13.13 -4.23
CA GLY A 597 1.70 12.89 -5.24
C GLY A 597 1.74 13.85 -6.43
N SER A 598 2.73 14.74 -6.51
CA SER A 598 2.71 15.89 -7.44
C SER A 598 3.49 15.64 -8.73
N PHE A 599 3.39 14.45 -9.31
CA PHE A 599 3.97 14.12 -10.61
C PHE A 599 3.02 13.22 -11.42
N LEU A 600 3.12 13.28 -12.75
CA LEU A 600 2.36 12.42 -13.67
C LEU A 600 3.21 11.26 -14.17
N ALA A 601 4.09 11.48 -15.16
CA ALA A 601 5.06 10.46 -15.55
C ALA A 601 6.19 10.37 -14.51
N VAL A 602 6.65 9.14 -14.27
CA VAL A 602 7.68 8.83 -13.27
C VAL A 602 9.05 9.27 -13.82
N PRO A 603 9.88 9.99 -13.04
CA PRO A 603 11.26 10.29 -13.44
C PRO A 603 12.08 9.02 -13.71
N CYS A 604 12.97 9.05 -14.69
CA CYS A 604 13.84 7.90 -14.94
C CYS A 604 14.91 7.76 -13.86
N TRP A 605 15.14 6.52 -13.42
CA TRP A 605 16.12 6.16 -12.39
C TRP A 605 17.59 6.28 -12.83
N ALA A 606 17.86 6.33 -14.14
CA ALA A 606 19.22 6.31 -14.67
C ALA A 606 19.84 7.69 -14.41
N ALA A 607 20.65 7.78 -13.36
CA ALA A 607 21.10 9.02 -12.73
C ALA A 607 22.06 9.91 -13.57
N SER A 608 22.13 9.73 -14.89
CA SER A 608 23.08 10.44 -15.75
C SER A 608 22.62 11.85 -16.15
N ARG A 609 21.31 12.13 -16.23
CA ARG A 609 20.77 13.48 -16.58
C ARG A 609 19.41 13.78 -15.94
N PRO A 610 19.21 14.99 -15.36
CA PRO A 610 17.90 15.46 -14.94
C PRO A 610 16.97 15.68 -16.15
N GLY A 611 15.67 15.43 -15.99
CA GLY A 611 14.63 15.70 -16.99
C GLY A 611 14.24 14.52 -17.90
N GLN A 612 14.71 13.32 -17.59
CA GLN A 612 14.27 12.08 -18.24
C GLN A 612 13.14 11.42 -17.45
N TYR A 613 12.19 10.83 -18.17
CA TYR A 613 10.99 10.20 -17.62
C TYR A 613 10.75 8.84 -18.25
N ILE A 614 10.03 7.99 -17.52
CA ILE A 614 9.54 6.69 -18.00
C ILE A 614 8.24 6.94 -18.75
N CYS A 615 8.16 6.45 -19.98
CA CYS A 615 6.96 6.59 -20.79
C CYS A 615 5.80 5.77 -20.17
N PRO A 616 4.65 6.39 -19.87
CA PRO A 616 3.50 5.70 -19.30
C PRO A 616 2.84 4.67 -20.22
N ALA A 617 3.13 4.70 -21.52
CA ALA A 617 2.50 3.81 -22.51
C ALA A 617 3.33 2.56 -22.84
N CYS A 618 4.66 2.65 -22.82
CA CYS A 618 5.55 1.54 -23.20
C CYS A 618 6.63 1.23 -22.16
N SER A 619 6.53 1.84 -20.98
CA SER A 619 7.46 1.69 -19.85
C SER A 619 8.94 1.96 -20.19
N THR A 620 9.21 2.56 -21.34
CA THR A 620 10.57 2.82 -21.84
C THR A 620 11.11 4.10 -21.18
N CYS A 621 12.28 4.01 -20.55
CA CYS A 621 13.00 5.20 -20.07
C CYS A 621 13.59 5.99 -21.24
N GLY A 622 13.54 7.33 -21.16
CA GLY A 622 14.13 8.23 -22.16
C GLY A 622 15.63 8.08 -22.42
N GLU A 623 16.36 7.31 -21.61
CA GLU A 623 17.81 7.05 -21.72
C GLU A 623 18.16 5.66 -22.29
N THR A 624 17.15 4.86 -22.67
CA THR A 624 17.30 3.46 -23.13
C THR A 624 18.21 3.28 -24.35
N SER A 625 18.38 4.29 -25.19
CA SER A 625 19.28 4.23 -26.35
C SER A 625 20.78 4.26 -26.00
N ARG A 626 21.16 4.42 -24.72
CA ARG A 626 22.56 4.56 -24.29
C ARG A 626 23.00 3.65 -23.15
N VAL A 627 22.09 2.97 -22.48
CA VAL A 627 22.41 2.09 -21.35
C VAL A 627 22.18 0.64 -21.76
N THR A 628 23.26 -0.09 -22.03
CA THR A 628 23.26 -1.51 -22.44
C THR A 628 22.74 -2.46 -21.36
N SER A 629 22.66 -2.02 -20.10
CA SER A 629 22.10 -2.81 -19.00
C SER A 629 21.34 -1.91 -18.03
N CYS A 630 20.03 -1.78 -18.23
CA CYS A 630 19.16 -1.17 -17.23
C CYS A 630 18.94 -2.18 -16.08
N PRO A 631 19.36 -1.90 -14.83
CA PRO A 631 19.36 -2.87 -13.73
C PRO A 631 17.97 -3.34 -13.27
N ARG A 632 16.89 -2.78 -13.84
CA ARG A 632 15.49 -3.18 -13.59
C ARG A 632 14.76 -3.64 -14.86
N GLY A 633 15.50 -4.02 -15.90
CA GLY A 633 14.90 -4.58 -17.12
C GLY A 633 13.96 -3.58 -17.82
N CYS A 634 14.41 -2.34 -18.03
CA CYS A 634 13.76 -1.45 -19.01
C CYS A 634 13.54 -2.29 -20.27
N SER A 635 12.30 -2.50 -20.69
CA SER A 635 11.93 -3.42 -21.77
C SER A 635 12.84 -3.21 -22.97
N SER A 636 13.90 -4.02 -23.04
CA SER A 636 14.86 -3.94 -24.13
C SER A 636 14.12 -4.52 -25.30
N ARG A 637 13.55 -3.63 -26.12
CA ARG A 637 13.03 -4.01 -27.41
C ARG A 637 14.18 -4.73 -28.12
N ALA A 638 14.01 -6.02 -28.39
CA ALA A 638 14.90 -6.70 -29.31
C ALA A 638 14.88 -5.88 -30.61
N PRO A 639 16.03 -5.53 -31.18
CA PRO A 639 16.08 -4.75 -32.40
C PRO A 639 15.37 -5.54 -33.50
N SER A 640 14.31 -4.95 -34.06
CA SER A 640 13.77 -5.35 -35.36
C SER A 640 14.57 -4.68 -36.46
#